data_AF-A0A1Y1RT50-F1
#
_entry.id   AF-A0A1Y1RT50-F1
#
_cell.length_a   1.000
_cell.length_b   1.000
_cell.length_c   1.000
_cell.angle_alpha   90.00
_cell.angle_beta   90.00
_cell.angle_gamma   90.00
#
_symmetry.space_group_name_H-M   'P 1'
#
loop_
_entity.id
_entity.type
_entity.pdbx_description
1 polymer ?
#
loop_
_entity_poly.entity_id
_entity_poly.type
_entity_poly.pdbx_seq_one_letter_code
_entity_poly.pdbx_strand_id
1 'polypeptide(L)'
;MASPDPTVSEPEVYDDVLTEETSISDEDRREILADIEDVVRKNRITVSEDLFRIRPQKSGVLLPTLINILAIAAVGAVFYYSARFFEARQETMSLQVSTVTGAEGRLLEELKRESAEQIARKEEEISRIQDELARIESQARTLQTDFESALQQREEELRAELELELEAERVRLQALDITPAEMDSRLREFEIQKQQELQQRIEEFRIQMQAEMAEREEELQQARAAANQILDEANAEREAILQEAVERETRLAERYEAERQALVEASSAAQLRLEEIARRQETENLLTDQILASYSSIMESMRNREFQKALDQIGTLQNLLEDPRIDDLPRIARRREVERFVLSTLQEDIRSEMNAETADTGGLVNAAQRLFNARELISRGEAALEAGREEEARNHFQEAVAALPSVRSAVSRIADLDARERRTQALQLLEQGNRLISGGDTAGAIQAYRDAASAIAEENDDTLLETLDRLQEAVTQGTGAALAADNEARVEELRREYEDRIVELTEISLASEEETSGRLAQALNRVEELEGLLEQGNRRIRDLETSLQQERDLIEEGREILEKERREAAEFQATIASLEQEIRELENTPRGVDPEAAASLQAGYQAELQQRETRISELTDRLNSTQASLARTEERLTRSQEQRQQLEEDLNAAVIELVDVVTQRQGDERYTALARNYVNYQSRLESLISGGSPSDFRKAEELLNSFYREQAIRQVFPNLEEYSSRIMEGRIEAAEEQAKEEVFSAARKYAGEDELVLRAIEKIRDLAQKE
;
A
#
# COMPACT_ATOMS: atom_id res chain seq x y z
N MET A 1 67.92 26.84 -35.78
CA MET A 1 67.78 28.22 -35.28
C MET A 1 66.37 28.31 -34.70
N ALA A 2 66.16 27.98 -33.43
CA ALA A 2 66.48 28.75 -32.23
C ALA A 2 65.58 29.99 -32.05
N SER A 3 64.49 29.77 -31.29
CA SER A 3 63.86 30.64 -30.26
C SER A 3 63.11 31.92 -30.66
N PRO A 4 62.23 32.50 -29.80
CA PRO A 4 61.59 31.97 -28.57
C PRO A 4 60.07 32.29 -28.37
N ASP A 5 59.43 31.40 -27.58
CA ASP A 5 58.63 31.64 -26.34
C ASP A 5 57.37 32.54 -26.29
N PRO A 6 56.19 32.00 -25.90
CA PRO A 6 55.03 32.76 -25.44
C PRO A 6 54.88 32.75 -23.90
N THR A 7 54.62 33.93 -23.34
CA THR A 7 54.40 34.19 -21.92
C THR A 7 53.09 33.62 -21.37
N VAL A 8 53.21 33.08 -20.16
CA VAL A 8 52.19 32.57 -19.24
C VAL A 8 51.24 33.66 -18.74
N SER A 9 49.94 33.35 -18.66
CA SER A 9 48.93 34.10 -17.90
C SER A 9 48.29 33.20 -16.85
N GLU A 10 48.42 33.59 -15.60
CA GLU A 10 47.86 32.98 -14.38
C GLU A 10 46.33 33.21 -14.25
N PRO A 11 45.62 32.40 -13.43
CA PRO A 11 44.17 32.32 -13.43
C PRO A 11 43.49 33.30 -12.45
N GLU A 12 42.34 33.83 -12.88
CA GLU A 12 41.40 34.61 -12.06
C GLU A 12 40.67 33.70 -11.05
N VAL A 13 40.67 34.14 -9.78
CA VAL A 13 39.91 33.54 -8.68
C VAL A 13 38.63 34.35 -8.51
N TYR A 14 37.49 33.65 -8.56
CA TYR A 14 36.16 34.16 -8.20
C TYR A 14 36.06 34.30 -6.68
N ASP A 15 35.72 35.49 -6.21
CA ASP A 15 35.36 35.76 -4.81
C ASP A 15 34.15 36.71 -4.83
N ASP A 16 32.94 36.14 -4.79
CA ASP A 16 31.70 36.89 -4.55
C ASP A 16 30.57 35.94 -4.11
N VAL A 17 30.44 35.69 -2.81
CA VAL A 17 29.12 35.50 -2.16
C VAL A 17 29.23 35.84 -0.66
N LEU A 18 28.23 36.59 -0.17
CA LEU A 18 27.78 36.74 1.23
C LEU A 18 28.40 37.89 2.06
N THR A 19 27.83 39.09 1.90
CA THR A 19 27.76 40.09 2.98
C THR A 19 26.31 40.29 3.42
N GLU A 20 25.93 39.66 4.53
CA GLU A 20 24.88 40.16 5.43
C GLU A 20 25.39 40.11 6.87
N GLU A 21 25.04 41.17 7.60
CA GLU A 21 25.64 41.64 8.84
C GLU A 21 25.39 40.72 10.04
N THR A 22 26.44 40.39 10.79
CA THR A 22 26.37 40.31 12.27
C THR A 22 27.67 40.85 12.87
N SER A 23 27.52 41.92 13.65
CA SER A 23 28.60 42.67 14.30
C SER A 23 29.14 41.92 15.52
N ILE A 24 30.30 41.28 15.38
CA ILE A 24 31.15 40.90 16.52
C ILE A 24 32.09 42.07 16.78
N SER A 25 32.15 42.57 18.01
CA SER A 25 33.01 43.71 18.34
C SER A 25 34.49 43.30 18.28
N ASP A 26 35.37 44.24 17.92
CA ASP A 26 36.83 44.00 17.88
C ASP A 26 37.43 43.63 19.25
N GLU A 27 36.68 43.82 20.33
CA GLU A 27 37.03 43.40 21.70
C GLU A 27 36.76 41.90 21.88
N ASP A 28 35.58 41.42 21.47
CA ASP A 28 35.19 40.00 21.54
C ASP A 28 36.09 39.13 20.65
N ARG A 29 36.52 39.67 19.50
CA ARG A 29 37.46 38.97 18.62
C ARG A 29 38.83 38.76 19.25
N ARG A 30 39.27 39.66 20.14
CA ARG A 30 40.55 39.52 20.87
C ARG A 30 40.42 38.56 22.04
N GLU A 31 39.29 38.55 22.74
CA GLU A 31 39.02 37.60 23.82
C GLU A 31 38.96 36.17 23.30
N ILE A 32 38.26 35.94 22.18
CA ILE A 32 38.18 34.62 21.53
C ILE A 32 39.58 34.13 21.08
N LEU A 33 40.42 35.02 20.55
CA LEU A 33 41.77 34.65 20.14
C LEU A 33 42.68 34.33 21.35
N ALA A 34 42.50 35.03 22.48
CA ALA A 34 43.24 34.74 23.71
C ALA A 34 42.82 33.38 24.33
N ASP A 35 41.53 33.06 24.31
CA ASP A 35 41.00 31.79 24.81
C ASP A 35 41.44 30.59 23.96
N ILE A 36 41.47 30.75 22.62
CA ILE A 36 42.01 29.74 21.71
C ILE A 36 43.50 29.48 22.01
N GLU A 37 44.27 30.53 22.27
CA GLU A 37 45.70 30.40 22.55
C GLU A 37 45.98 29.77 23.92
N ASP A 38 45.09 29.92 24.91
CA ASP A 38 45.18 29.26 26.22
C ASP A 38 44.77 27.77 26.16
N VAL A 39 43.76 27.43 25.35
CA VAL A 39 43.34 26.04 25.10
C VAL A 39 44.40 25.26 24.31
N VAL A 40 45.05 25.89 23.34
CA VAL A 40 46.16 25.28 22.57
C VAL A 40 47.41 25.09 23.44
N ARG A 41 47.63 25.95 24.45
CA ARG A 41 48.75 25.80 25.39
C ARG A 41 48.52 24.69 26.42
N LYS A 42 47.29 24.51 26.89
CA LYS A 42 46.92 23.50 27.89
C LYS A 42 46.88 22.05 27.35
N ASN A 43 46.75 21.85 26.03
CA ASN A 43 46.63 20.52 25.42
C ASN A 43 47.88 20.01 24.68
N ARG A 44 49.06 20.57 24.94
CA ARG A 44 50.29 20.08 24.33
C ARG A 44 50.82 18.82 25.04
N ILE A 45 50.33 17.65 24.62
CA ILE A 45 50.91 16.35 24.98
C ILE A 45 52.26 16.20 24.27
N THR A 46 53.34 16.28 25.03
CA THR A 46 54.70 15.95 24.58
C THR A 46 54.82 14.45 24.35
N VAL A 47 54.85 14.03 23.08
CA VAL A 47 55.15 12.66 22.66
C VAL A 47 56.66 12.44 22.72
N SER A 48 57.14 11.63 23.67
CA SER A 48 58.54 11.21 23.77
C SER A 48 58.81 9.94 22.97
N GLU A 49 59.96 9.87 22.32
CA GLU A 49 60.41 8.84 21.36
C GLU A 49 60.63 7.42 21.93
N ASP A 50 60.37 7.18 23.22
CA ASP A 50 60.57 5.88 23.88
C ASP A 50 59.33 4.95 23.88
N LEU A 51 58.17 5.39 23.36
CA LEU A 51 56.93 4.60 23.42
C LEU A 51 56.72 3.61 22.25
N PHE A 52 57.61 3.54 21.25
CA PHE A 52 57.42 2.73 20.04
C PHE A 52 58.47 1.63 19.82
N ARG A 53 58.88 0.92 20.88
CA ARG A 53 59.64 -0.34 20.74
C ARG A 53 58.82 -1.54 21.19
N ILE A 54 57.87 -1.94 20.34
CA ILE A 54 57.23 -3.25 20.44
C ILE A 54 57.97 -4.20 19.49
N ARG A 55 58.66 -5.20 20.06
CA ARG A 55 59.26 -6.32 19.32
C ARG A 55 58.18 -7.39 19.08
N PRO A 56 57.79 -7.67 17.82
CA PRO A 56 56.83 -8.74 17.54
C PRO A 56 57.51 -10.12 17.64
N GLN A 57 56.90 -11.04 18.39
CA GLN A 57 57.51 -12.33 18.74
C GLN A 57 57.17 -13.48 17.77
N LYS A 58 56.32 -13.27 16.75
CA LYS A 58 56.06 -14.26 15.67
C LYS A 58 55.71 -13.58 14.35
N SER A 59 56.50 -13.83 13.30
CA SER A 59 56.25 -13.36 11.93
C SER A 59 55.23 -14.27 11.23
N GLY A 60 53.94 -13.98 11.40
CA GLY A 60 52.87 -14.66 10.69
C GLY A 60 52.41 -13.86 9.48
N VAL A 61 52.78 -14.28 8.27
CA VAL A 61 52.28 -13.74 6.98
C VAL A 61 50.75 -13.83 6.85
N LEU A 62 50.11 -14.63 7.69
CA LEU A 62 48.69 -15.00 7.64
C LEU A 62 47.73 -13.83 7.95
N LEU A 63 48.06 -12.94 8.90
CA LEU A 63 47.16 -11.85 9.29
C LEU A 63 47.04 -10.76 8.22
N PRO A 64 48.14 -10.26 7.60
CA PRO A 64 48.04 -9.31 6.50
C PRO A 64 47.31 -9.87 5.27
N THR A 65 47.50 -11.16 4.96
CA THR A 65 46.76 -11.79 3.85
C THR A 65 45.27 -11.93 4.14
N LEU A 66 44.89 -12.26 5.38
CA LEU A 66 43.48 -12.37 5.75
C LEU A 66 42.79 -11.01 5.64
N ILE A 67 43.45 -9.94 6.10
CA ILE A 67 42.95 -8.56 6.01
C ILE A 67 42.81 -8.12 4.56
N ASN A 68 43.78 -8.42 3.70
CA ASN A 68 43.68 -8.09 2.27
C ASN A 68 42.56 -8.87 1.56
N ILE A 69 42.34 -10.15 1.91
CA ILE A 69 41.22 -10.93 1.37
C ILE A 69 39.88 -10.35 1.83
N LEU A 70 39.78 -9.94 3.10
CA LEU A 70 38.56 -9.34 3.66
C LEU A 70 38.29 -7.95 3.06
N ALA A 71 39.32 -7.18 2.75
CA ALA A 71 39.21 -5.91 2.04
C ALA A 71 38.77 -6.09 0.57
N ILE A 72 39.31 -7.09 -0.13
CA ILE A 72 38.88 -7.42 -1.50
C ILE A 72 37.43 -7.91 -1.52
N ALA A 73 37.03 -8.72 -0.53
CA ALA A 73 35.65 -9.17 -0.38
C ALA A 73 34.70 -8.01 -0.06
N ALA A 74 35.11 -7.05 0.78
CA ALA A 74 34.33 -5.86 1.10
C ALA A 74 34.17 -4.93 -0.11
N VAL A 75 35.22 -4.72 -0.90
CA VAL A 75 35.14 -3.94 -2.15
C VAL A 75 34.26 -4.66 -3.19
N GLY A 76 34.37 -5.98 -3.31
CA GLY A 76 33.51 -6.79 -4.16
C GLY A 76 32.04 -6.73 -3.74
N ALA A 77 31.77 -6.80 -2.43
CA ALA A 77 30.42 -6.65 -1.89
C ALA A 77 29.87 -5.24 -2.15
N VAL A 78 30.65 -4.18 -1.92
CA VAL A 78 30.23 -2.81 -2.22
C VAL A 78 29.96 -2.64 -3.72
N PHE A 79 30.79 -3.18 -4.59
CA PHE A 79 30.58 -3.09 -6.04
C PHE A 79 29.36 -3.90 -6.49
N TYR A 80 29.14 -5.09 -5.91
CA TYR A 80 27.97 -5.92 -6.16
C TYR A 80 26.68 -5.24 -5.70
N TYR A 81 26.65 -4.72 -4.47
CA TYR A 81 25.50 -3.98 -3.94
C TYR A 81 25.26 -2.68 -4.70
N SER A 82 26.31 -1.96 -5.12
CA SER A 82 26.16 -0.73 -5.89
C SER A 82 25.66 -1.02 -7.31
N ALA A 83 26.18 -2.04 -7.99
CA ALA A 83 25.68 -2.47 -9.30
C ALA A 83 24.20 -2.90 -9.23
N ARG A 84 23.82 -3.66 -8.20
CA ARG A 84 22.43 -4.07 -7.99
C ARG A 84 21.51 -2.91 -7.62
N PHE A 85 22.02 -1.93 -6.88
CA PHE A 85 21.30 -0.72 -6.51
C PHE A 85 21.11 0.23 -7.72
N PHE A 86 22.05 0.24 -8.67
CA PHE A 86 21.93 1.00 -9.92
C PHE A 86 21.08 0.30 -10.99
N GLU A 87 21.07 -1.04 -11.05
CA GLU A 87 20.07 -1.80 -11.83
C GLU A 87 18.65 -1.54 -11.30
N ALA A 88 18.46 -1.50 -9.98
CA ALA A 88 17.18 -1.12 -9.36
C ALA A 88 16.78 0.36 -9.58
N ARG A 89 17.71 1.23 -10.00
CA ARG A 89 17.45 2.66 -10.26
C ARG A 89 17.40 3.04 -11.73
N GLN A 90 17.92 2.22 -12.65
CA GLN A 90 17.71 2.45 -14.09
C GLN A 90 16.25 2.28 -14.51
N GLU A 91 15.42 1.60 -13.72
CA GLU A 91 13.95 1.59 -13.88
C GLU A 91 13.27 2.89 -13.43
N THR A 92 13.94 3.74 -12.65
CA THR A 92 13.30 4.94 -12.05
C THR A 92 13.46 6.24 -12.86
N MET A 93 14.28 6.25 -13.92
CA MET A 93 14.42 7.44 -14.80
C MET A 93 13.54 7.42 -16.06
N SER A 94 12.69 6.40 -16.25
CA SER A 94 11.61 6.38 -17.25
C SER A 94 10.20 6.46 -16.66
N LEU A 95 10.07 6.88 -15.39
CA LEU A 95 8.85 6.94 -14.58
C LEU A 95 7.89 8.11 -14.93
N GLN A 96 7.66 8.37 -16.22
CA GLN A 96 6.46 9.10 -16.65
C GLN A 96 5.54 8.29 -17.57
N VAL A 97 5.88 7.01 -17.85
CA VAL A 97 5.00 6.08 -18.60
C VAL A 97 4.81 4.72 -17.88
N SER A 98 5.50 4.46 -16.75
CA SER A 98 5.57 3.10 -16.16
C SER A 98 4.63 2.81 -14.97
N THR A 99 3.75 3.71 -14.54
CA THR A 99 2.80 3.40 -13.44
C THR A 99 1.76 2.36 -13.83
N VAL A 100 1.56 2.12 -15.13
CA VAL A 100 0.70 1.05 -15.66
C VAL A 100 1.39 -0.32 -15.58
N THR A 101 2.71 -0.38 -15.75
CA THR A 101 3.48 -1.64 -15.88
C THR A 101 3.69 -2.40 -14.56
N GLY A 102 3.58 -1.73 -13.41
CA GLY A 102 3.85 -2.33 -12.09
C GLY A 102 2.68 -3.14 -11.49
N ALA A 103 1.44 -2.82 -11.82
CA ALA A 103 0.27 -3.61 -11.40
C ALA A 103 0.09 -4.87 -12.27
N GLU A 104 0.52 -4.79 -13.54
CA GLU A 104 0.37 -5.83 -14.55
C GLU A 104 1.38 -6.96 -14.41
N GLY A 105 2.65 -6.62 -14.13
CA GLY A 105 3.68 -7.62 -13.81
C GLY A 105 3.36 -8.39 -12.54
N ARG A 106 2.77 -7.71 -11.54
CA ARG A 106 2.29 -8.37 -10.31
C ARG A 106 1.16 -9.34 -10.59
N LEU A 107 0.23 -9.03 -11.49
CA LEU A 107 -0.87 -9.95 -11.82
C LEU A 107 -0.36 -11.25 -12.49
N LEU A 108 0.63 -11.13 -13.39
CA LEU A 108 1.30 -12.29 -14.01
C LEU A 108 2.08 -13.13 -12.99
N GLU A 109 2.77 -12.47 -12.06
CA GLU A 109 3.52 -13.14 -10.99
C GLU A 109 2.58 -13.84 -9.99
N GLU A 110 1.47 -13.20 -9.64
CA GLU A 110 0.44 -13.76 -8.78
C GLU A 110 -0.23 -14.98 -9.43
N LEU A 111 -0.55 -14.92 -10.73
CA LEU A 111 -1.10 -16.05 -11.47
C LEU A 111 -0.12 -17.24 -11.53
N LYS A 112 1.18 -16.96 -11.68
CA LYS A 112 2.23 -17.99 -11.62
C LYS A 112 2.33 -18.60 -10.24
N ARG A 113 2.24 -17.77 -9.19
CA ARG A 113 2.26 -18.21 -7.79
C ARG A 113 1.06 -19.11 -7.48
N GLU A 114 -0.16 -18.68 -7.83
CA GLU A 114 -1.38 -19.45 -7.64
C GLU A 114 -1.30 -20.82 -8.35
N SER A 115 -0.84 -20.83 -9.59
CA SER A 115 -0.68 -22.07 -10.37
C SER A 115 0.37 -22.99 -9.74
N ALA A 116 1.50 -22.44 -9.29
CA ALA A 116 2.55 -23.21 -8.61
C ALA A 116 2.05 -23.82 -7.29
N GLU A 117 1.26 -23.09 -6.51
CA GLU A 117 0.64 -23.57 -5.27
C GLU A 117 -0.38 -24.69 -5.54
N GLN A 118 -1.20 -24.58 -6.60
CA GLN A 118 -2.12 -25.65 -7.01
C GLN A 118 -1.37 -26.91 -7.45
N ILE A 119 -0.31 -26.76 -8.25
CA ILE A 119 0.54 -27.88 -8.68
C ILE A 119 1.23 -28.53 -7.48
N ALA A 120 1.75 -27.74 -6.53
CA ALA A 120 2.40 -28.26 -5.33
C ALA A 120 1.43 -29.07 -4.47
N ARG A 121 0.20 -28.58 -4.27
CA ARG A 121 -0.86 -29.33 -3.56
C ARG A 121 -1.19 -30.66 -4.24
N LYS A 122 -1.26 -30.68 -5.57
CA LYS A 122 -1.48 -31.92 -6.33
C LYS A 122 -0.30 -32.88 -6.28
N GLU A 123 0.93 -32.38 -6.30
CA GLU A 123 2.12 -33.21 -6.15
C GLU A 123 2.18 -33.87 -4.76
N GLU A 124 1.75 -33.15 -3.72
CA GLU A 124 1.64 -33.72 -2.37
C GLU A 124 0.58 -34.82 -2.29
N GLU A 125 -0.58 -34.61 -2.94
CA GLU A 125 -1.64 -35.63 -3.04
C GLU A 125 -1.13 -36.89 -3.76
N ILE A 126 -0.44 -36.72 -4.89
CA ILE A 126 0.20 -37.81 -5.65
C ILE A 126 1.20 -38.57 -4.77
N SER A 127 2.04 -37.87 -4.01
CA SER A 127 2.99 -38.49 -3.08
C SER A 127 2.29 -39.34 -2.03
N ARG A 128 1.19 -38.86 -1.44
CA ARG A 128 0.42 -39.62 -0.43
C ARG A 128 -0.19 -40.90 -1.02
N ILE A 129 -0.68 -40.84 -2.26
CA ILE A 129 -1.24 -42.01 -2.96
C ILE A 129 -0.13 -43.03 -3.25
N GLN A 130 1.06 -42.57 -3.66
CA GLN A 130 2.23 -43.43 -3.87
C GLN A 130 2.69 -44.12 -2.57
N ASP A 131 2.67 -43.41 -1.45
CA ASP A 131 2.98 -43.98 -0.13
C ASP A 131 1.94 -45.03 0.28
N GLU A 132 0.65 -44.79 0.02
CA GLU A 132 -0.42 -45.76 0.25
C GLU A 132 -0.23 -47.02 -0.60
N LEU A 133 0.12 -46.87 -1.88
CA LEU A 133 0.46 -47.99 -2.76
C LEU A 133 1.65 -48.80 -2.24
N ALA A 134 2.72 -48.14 -1.80
CA ALA A 134 3.88 -48.81 -1.20
C ALA A 134 3.51 -49.58 0.07
N ARG A 135 2.60 -49.02 0.89
CA ARG A 135 2.08 -49.68 2.09
C ARG A 135 1.25 -50.91 1.76
N ILE A 136 0.36 -50.83 0.77
CA ILE A 136 -0.44 -51.98 0.28
C ILE A 136 0.49 -53.09 -0.22
N GLU A 137 1.54 -52.76 -0.97
CA GLU A 137 2.53 -53.74 -1.44
C GLU A 137 3.31 -54.38 -0.28
N SER A 138 3.66 -53.60 0.76
CA SER A 138 4.29 -54.13 1.97
C SER A 138 3.35 -55.06 2.75
N GLN A 139 2.07 -54.70 2.85
CA GLN A 139 1.05 -55.53 3.50
C GLN A 139 0.87 -56.86 2.78
N ALA A 140 0.85 -56.86 1.44
CA ALA A 140 0.77 -58.09 0.66
C ALA A 140 1.96 -59.04 0.91
N ARG A 141 3.18 -58.50 0.99
CA ARG A 141 4.39 -59.31 1.30
C ARG A 141 4.38 -59.83 2.74
N THR A 142 3.93 -59.00 3.69
CA THR A 142 3.86 -59.36 5.11
C THR A 142 2.84 -60.48 5.31
N LEU A 143 1.65 -60.34 4.70
CA LEU A 143 0.59 -61.32 4.72
C LEU A 143 1.06 -62.72 4.25
N GLN A 144 1.86 -62.77 3.17
CA GLN A 144 2.44 -64.02 2.68
C GLN A 144 3.43 -64.64 3.68
N THR A 145 4.26 -63.81 4.30
CA THR A 145 5.28 -64.27 5.28
C THR A 145 4.62 -64.75 6.58
N ASP A 146 3.60 -64.03 7.07
CA ASP A 146 2.85 -64.37 8.27
C ASP A 146 2.10 -65.69 8.11
N PHE A 147 1.52 -65.95 6.93
CA PHE A 147 0.91 -67.23 6.61
C PHE A 147 1.90 -68.40 6.68
N GLU A 148 3.08 -68.25 6.06
CA GLU A 148 4.11 -69.29 6.09
C GLU A 148 4.61 -69.56 7.52
N SER A 149 4.80 -68.50 8.31
CA SER A 149 5.19 -68.60 9.72
C SER A 149 4.12 -69.26 10.58
N ALA A 150 2.85 -68.88 10.41
CA ALA A 150 1.74 -69.47 11.16
C ALA A 150 1.57 -70.97 10.85
N LEU A 151 1.77 -71.37 9.60
CA LEU A 151 1.72 -72.78 9.19
C LEU A 151 2.87 -73.58 9.83
N GLN A 152 4.09 -73.04 9.82
CA GLN A 152 5.25 -73.68 10.44
C GLN A 152 5.07 -73.81 11.96
N GLN A 153 4.68 -72.73 12.64
CA GLN A 153 4.43 -72.76 14.08
C GLN A 153 3.36 -73.78 14.44
N ARG A 154 2.27 -73.85 13.66
CA ARG A 154 1.20 -74.81 13.91
C ARG A 154 1.65 -76.25 13.72
N GLU A 155 2.49 -76.50 12.72
CA GLU A 155 3.09 -77.82 12.49
C GLU A 155 4.01 -78.23 13.65
N GLU A 156 4.82 -77.32 14.18
CA GLU A 156 5.67 -77.56 15.34
C GLU A 156 4.86 -77.83 16.61
N GLU A 157 3.83 -77.03 16.88
CA GLU A 157 2.91 -77.22 18.02
C GLU A 157 2.27 -78.62 18.00
N LEU A 158 1.75 -79.04 16.85
CA LEU A 158 1.10 -80.35 16.70
C LEU A 158 2.11 -81.50 16.82
N ARG A 159 3.35 -81.33 16.34
CA ARG A 159 4.43 -82.32 16.54
C ARG A 159 4.79 -82.48 18.01
N ALA A 160 4.88 -81.37 18.75
CA ALA A 160 5.12 -81.42 20.19
C ALA A 160 3.94 -82.08 20.95
N GLU A 161 2.69 -81.81 20.55
CA GLU A 161 1.50 -82.48 21.10
C GLU A 161 1.56 -83.99 20.85
N LEU A 162 1.97 -84.43 19.66
CA LEU A 162 2.16 -85.84 19.34
C LEU A 162 3.22 -86.50 20.23
N GLU A 163 4.38 -85.87 20.42
CA GLU A 163 5.45 -86.41 21.28
C GLU A 163 4.96 -86.59 22.73
N LEU A 164 4.22 -85.61 23.26
CA LEU A 164 3.62 -85.69 24.59
C LEU A 164 2.58 -86.83 24.71
N GLU A 165 1.73 -87.00 23.70
CA GLU A 165 0.74 -88.09 23.66
C GLU A 165 1.41 -89.47 23.57
N LEU A 166 2.49 -89.61 22.81
CA LEU A 166 3.27 -90.85 22.70
C LEU A 166 3.96 -91.22 24.02
N GLU A 167 4.54 -90.26 24.72
CA GLU A 167 5.18 -90.47 26.03
C GLU A 167 4.13 -90.90 27.08
N ALA A 168 2.96 -90.25 27.09
CA ALA A 168 1.85 -90.59 27.97
C ALA A 168 1.32 -92.01 27.72
N GLU A 169 1.15 -92.40 26.45
CA GLU A 169 0.69 -93.76 26.11
C GLU A 169 1.77 -94.81 26.43
N ARG A 170 3.06 -94.48 26.27
CA ARG A 170 4.17 -95.35 26.69
C ARG A 170 4.13 -95.65 28.19
N VAL A 171 3.94 -94.63 29.03
CA VAL A 171 3.81 -94.78 30.49
C VAL A 171 2.58 -95.63 30.83
N ARG A 172 1.45 -95.42 30.15
CA ARG A 172 0.21 -96.18 30.34
C ARG A 172 0.39 -97.66 29.99
N LEU A 173 1.04 -97.96 28.87
CA LEU A 173 1.31 -99.32 28.42
C LEU A 173 2.30 -100.04 29.35
N GLN A 174 3.30 -99.35 29.90
CA GLN A 174 4.20 -99.89 30.92
C GLN A 174 3.46 -100.28 32.21
N ALA A 175 2.46 -99.51 32.61
CA ALA A 175 1.66 -99.80 33.81
C ALA A 175 0.75 -101.04 33.68
N LEU A 176 0.54 -101.56 32.46
CA LEU A 176 -0.33 -102.71 32.17
C LEU A 176 0.41 -104.08 32.15
N ASP A 177 1.71 -104.10 32.48
CA ASP A 177 2.56 -105.30 32.63
C ASP A 177 2.57 -106.23 31.40
N ILE A 178 2.42 -105.63 30.21
CA ILE A 178 2.48 -106.30 28.90
C ILE A 178 3.92 -106.52 28.43
N THR A 179 4.12 -107.50 27.54
CA THR A 179 5.46 -107.82 27.05
C THR A 179 6.04 -106.68 26.20
N PRO A 180 7.37 -106.47 26.19
CA PRO A 180 7.99 -105.38 25.44
C PRO A 180 7.64 -105.37 23.94
N ALA A 181 7.49 -106.54 23.33
CA ALA A 181 7.14 -106.69 21.93
C ALA A 181 5.69 -106.26 21.63
N GLU A 182 4.75 -106.50 22.54
CA GLU A 182 3.36 -106.07 22.42
C GLU A 182 3.21 -104.56 22.66
N MET A 183 3.99 -104.00 23.59
CA MET A 183 4.07 -102.56 23.84
C MET A 183 4.52 -101.81 22.60
N ASP A 184 5.61 -102.23 21.96
CA ASP A 184 6.14 -101.57 20.75
C ASP A 184 5.17 -101.66 19.56
N SER A 185 4.39 -102.74 19.46
CA SER A 185 3.36 -102.89 18.42
C SER A 185 2.20 -101.92 18.64
N ARG A 186 1.70 -101.82 19.87
CA ARG A 186 0.60 -100.90 20.22
C ARG A 186 1.02 -99.44 20.13
N LEU A 187 2.25 -99.12 20.54
CA LEU A 187 2.80 -97.76 20.42
C LEU A 187 2.91 -97.34 18.95
N ARG A 188 3.35 -98.25 18.06
CA ARG A 188 3.40 -97.98 16.61
C ARG A 188 2.02 -97.83 15.98
N GLU A 189 1.04 -98.67 16.36
CA GLU A 189 -0.34 -98.51 15.88
C GLU A 189 -0.93 -97.17 16.32
N PHE A 190 -0.68 -96.77 17.57
CA PHE A 190 -1.10 -95.48 18.11
C PHE A 190 -0.39 -94.31 17.42
N GLU A 191 0.92 -94.39 17.20
CA GLU A 191 1.71 -93.40 16.44
C GLU A 191 1.17 -93.21 15.03
N ILE A 192 0.87 -94.30 14.30
CA ILE A 192 0.30 -94.22 12.94
C ILE A 192 -1.08 -93.56 12.97
N GLN A 193 -1.95 -93.93 13.92
CA GLN A 193 -3.28 -93.31 14.05
C GLN A 193 -3.17 -91.81 14.34
N LYS A 194 -2.28 -91.43 15.26
CA LYS A 194 -2.09 -90.02 15.65
C LYS A 194 -1.39 -89.20 14.58
N GLN A 195 -0.45 -89.77 13.82
CA GLN A 195 0.12 -89.12 12.64
C GLN A 195 -0.94 -88.83 11.57
N GLN A 196 -1.90 -89.74 11.37
CA GLN A 196 -3.02 -89.50 10.44
C GLN A 196 -3.94 -88.38 10.94
N GLU A 197 -4.27 -88.35 12.24
CA GLU A 197 -5.06 -87.27 12.84
C GLU A 197 -4.35 -85.92 12.73
N LEU A 198 -3.04 -85.87 12.99
CA LEU A 198 -2.22 -84.67 12.87
C LEU A 198 -2.18 -84.15 11.43
N GLN A 199 -2.00 -85.03 10.45
CA GLN A 199 -2.04 -84.65 9.02
C GLN A 199 -3.38 -84.06 8.63
N GLN A 200 -4.50 -84.61 9.12
CA GLN A 200 -5.83 -84.06 8.88
C GLN A 200 -5.98 -82.65 9.48
N ARG A 201 -5.54 -82.46 10.74
CA ARG A 201 -5.60 -81.15 11.41
C ARG A 201 -4.76 -80.08 10.71
N ILE A 202 -3.57 -80.44 10.20
CA ILE A 202 -2.72 -79.51 9.42
C ILE A 202 -3.41 -79.13 8.11
N GLU A 203 -4.00 -80.11 7.41
CA GLU A 203 -4.65 -79.84 6.13
C GLU A 203 -5.93 -78.99 6.30
N GLU A 204 -6.71 -79.24 7.35
CA GLU A 204 -7.86 -78.39 7.70
C GLU A 204 -7.43 -76.95 8.03
N PHE A 205 -6.37 -76.78 8.83
CA PHE A 205 -5.82 -75.47 9.14
C PHE A 205 -5.29 -74.77 7.88
N ARG A 206 -4.62 -75.50 7.00
CA ARG A 206 -4.13 -74.99 5.71
C ARG A 206 -5.27 -74.49 4.84
N ILE A 207 -6.35 -75.26 4.70
CA ILE A 207 -7.53 -74.87 3.90
C ILE A 207 -8.17 -73.60 4.48
N GLN A 208 -8.35 -73.54 5.81
CA GLN A 208 -8.92 -72.37 6.47
C GLN A 208 -8.06 -71.12 6.24
N MET A 209 -6.76 -71.21 6.49
CA MET A 209 -5.83 -70.10 6.30
C MET A 209 -5.71 -69.70 4.82
N GLN A 210 -5.76 -70.64 3.88
CA GLN A 210 -5.78 -70.32 2.44
C GLN A 210 -7.03 -69.54 2.02
N ALA A 211 -8.18 -69.87 2.61
CA ALA A 211 -9.41 -69.12 2.34
C ALA A 211 -9.33 -67.68 2.88
N GLU A 212 -8.83 -67.51 4.11
CA GLU A 212 -8.62 -66.17 4.70
C GLU A 212 -7.58 -65.36 3.90
N MET A 213 -6.48 -65.99 3.49
CA MET A 213 -5.47 -65.38 2.62
C MET A 213 -6.07 -64.89 1.30
N ALA A 214 -6.89 -65.71 0.64
CA ALA A 214 -7.50 -65.36 -0.63
C ALA A 214 -8.44 -64.15 -0.49
N GLU A 215 -9.22 -64.09 0.59
CA GLU A 215 -10.08 -62.94 0.90
C GLU A 215 -9.25 -61.67 1.12
N ARG A 216 -8.19 -61.74 1.93
CA ARG A 216 -7.29 -60.61 2.18
C ARG A 216 -6.50 -60.18 0.95
N GLU A 217 -6.07 -61.11 0.12
CA GLU A 217 -5.40 -60.81 -1.14
C GLU A 217 -6.34 -60.09 -2.11
N GLU A 218 -7.61 -60.51 -2.18
CA GLU A 218 -8.63 -59.82 -2.97
C GLU A 218 -8.88 -58.39 -2.46
N GLU A 219 -8.99 -58.19 -1.14
CA GLU A 219 -9.10 -56.85 -0.53
C GLU A 219 -7.91 -55.95 -0.92
N LEU A 220 -6.68 -56.46 -0.82
CA LEU A 220 -5.47 -55.71 -1.17
C LEU A 220 -5.37 -55.43 -2.68
N GLN A 221 -5.82 -56.36 -3.53
CA GLN A 221 -5.88 -56.15 -4.98
C GLN A 221 -6.91 -55.06 -5.34
N GLN A 222 -8.08 -55.06 -4.70
CA GLN A 222 -9.09 -54.01 -4.90
C GLN A 222 -8.58 -52.65 -4.42
N ALA A 223 -7.93 -52.59 -3.24
CA ALA A 223 -7.33 -51.37 -2.72
C ALA A 223 -6.24 -50.83 -3.67
N ARG A 224 -5.38 -51.71 -4.21
CA ARG A 224 -4.36 -51.33 -5.19
C ARG A 224 -4.97 -50.79 -6.48
N ALA A 225 -6.02 -51.42 -7.00
CA ALA A 225 -6.70 -50.95 -8.21
C ALA A 225 -7.33 -49.57 -8.01
N ALA A 226 -7.99 -49.34 -6.87
CA ALA A 226 -8.55 -48.05 -6.51
C ALA A 226 -7.46 -46.97 -6.37
N ALA A 227 -6.38 -47.26 -5.66
CA ALA A 227 -5.27 -46.31 -5.48
C ALA A 227 -4.58 -45.96 -6.81
N ASN A 228 -4.39 -46.93 -7.73
CA ASN A 228 -3.87 -46.66 -9.06
C ASN A 228 -4.81 -45.77 -9.90
N GLN A 229 -6.12 -46.00 -9.81
CA GLN A 229 -7.09 -45.15 -10.51
C GLN A 229 -7.03 -43.70 -9.99
N ILE A 230 -6.99 -43.52 -8.67
CA ILE A 230 -6.87 -42.18 -8.06
C ILE A 230 -5.55 -41.53 -8.46
N LEU A 231 -4.45 -42.30 -8.54
CA LEU A 231 -3.16 -41.80 -9.02
C LEU A 231 -3.21 -41.32 -10.46
N ASP A 232 -3.86 -42.07 -11.35
CA ASP A 232 -4.02 -41.70 -12.76
C ASP A 232 -4.88 -40.44 -12.90
N GLU A 233 -5.98 -40.34 -12.14
CA GLU A 233 -6.84 -39.16 -12.08
C GLU A 233 -6.07 -37.93 -11.57
N ALA A 234 -5.33 -38.05 -10.47
CA ALA A 234 -4.53 -36.96 -9.91
C ALA A 234 -3.43 -36.47 -10.88
N ASN A 235 -2.79 -37.39 -11.62
CA ASN A 235 -1.82 -37.03 -12.65
C ASN A 235 -2.47 -36.30 -13.83
N ALA A 236 -3.66 -36.74 -14.26
CA ALA A 236 -4.40 -36.08 -15.33
C ALA A 236 -4.85 -34.67 -14.93
N GLU A 237 -5.30 -34.48 -13.68
CA GLU A 237 -5.65 -33.16 -13.15
C GLU A 237 -4.43 -32.24 -13.06
N ARG A 238 -3.27 -32.75 -12.62
CA ARG A 238 -2.02 -31.98 -12.60
C ARG A 238 -1.63 -31.49 -14.00
N GLU A 239 -1.73 -32.34 -15.01
CA GLU A 239 -1.45 -31.98 -16.41
C GLU A 239 -2.44 -30.91 -16.92
N ALA A 240 -3.72 -31.04 -16.57
CA ALA A 240 -4.74 -30.05 -16.93
C ALA A 240 -4.49 -28.68 -16.30
N ILE A 241 -4.10 -28.63 -15.02
CA ILE A 241 -3.72 -27.38 -14.33
C ILE A 241 -2.53 -26.72 -15.03
N LEU A 242 -1.52 -27.49 -15.44
CA LEU A 242 -0.36 -26.97 -16.16
C LEU A 242 -0.75 -26.36 -17.52
N GLN A 243 -1.61 -27.04 -18.28
CA GLN A 243 -2.08 -26.53 -19.57
C GLN A 243 -2.91 -25.26 -19.41
N GLU A 244 -3.83 -25.26 -18.43
CA GLU A 244 -4.66 -24.10 -18.14
C GLU A 244 -3.82 -22.88 -17.71
N ALA A 245 -2.81 -23.09 -16.86
CA ALA A 245 -1.90 -22.02 -16.43
C ALA A 245 -1.18 -21.38 -17.63
N VAL A 246 -0.67 -22.19 -18.56
CA VAL A 246 -0.03 -21.70 -19.78
C VAL A 246 -1.03 -20.93 -20.67
N GLU A 247 -2.23 -21.46 -20.89
CA GLU A 247 -3.27 -20.79 -21.69
C GLU A 247 -3.74 -19.48 -21.08
N ARG A 248 -3.80 -19.39 -19.74
CA ARG A 248 -4.13 -18.14 -19.04
C ARG A 248 -2.98 -17.14 -19.17
N GLU A 249 -1.73 -17.56 -19.01
CA GLU A 249 -0.55 -16.70 -19.20
C GLU A 249 -0.49 -16.12 -20.62
N THR A 250 -0.70 -16.94 -21.65
CA THR A 250 -0.68 -16.48 -23.04
C THR A 250 -1.80 -15.49 -23.34
N ARG A 251 -3.04 -15.79 -22.91
CA ARG A 251 -4.18 -14.87 -23.09
C ARG A 251 -3.96 -13.53 -22.41
N LEU A 252 -3.36 -13.56 -21.23
CA LEU A 252 -3.07 -12.35 -20.47
C LEU A 252 -1.97 -11.53 -21.16
N ALA A 253 -0.91 -12.19 -21.64
CA ALA A 253 0.16 -11.55 -22.41
C ALA A 253 -0.36 -10.92 -23.71
N GLU A 254 -1.21 -11.60 -24.47
CA GLU A 254 -1.82 -11.07 -25.70
C GLU A 254 -2.67 -9.82 -25.42
N ARG A 255 -3.48 -9.86 -24.35
CA ARG A 255 -4.31 -8.71 -23.94
C ARG A 255 -3.43 -7.51 -23.57
N TYR A 256 -2.34 -7.73 -22.85
CA TYR A 256 -1.41 -6.66 -22.51
C TYR A 256 -0.70 -6.06 -23.72
N GLU A 257 -0.29 -6.88 -24.67
CA GLU A 257 0.36 -6.37 -25.88
C GLU A 257 -0.61 -5.51 -26.71
N ALA A 258 -1.88 -5.91 -26.79
CA ALA A 258 -2.93 -5.12 -27.45
C ALA A 258 -3.20 -3.79 -26.72
N GLU A 259 -3.30 -3.80 -25.39
CA GLU A 259 -3.52 -2.59 -24.60
C GLU A 259 -2.34 -1.61 -24.69
N ARG A 260 -1.11 -2.13 -24.65
CA ARG A 260 0.10 -1.34 -24.87
C ARG A 260 0.11 -0.68 -26.25
N GLN A 261 -0.27 -1.40 -27.31
CA GLN A 261 -0.36 -0.82 -28.65
C GLN A 261 -1.41 0.29 -28.70
N ALA A 262 -2.60 0.08 -28.13
CA ALA A 262 -3.65 1.08 -28.07
C ALA A 262 -3.22 2.34 -27.29
N LEU A 263 -2.48 2.18 -26.19
CA LEU A 263 -1.99 3.30 -25.39
C LEU A 263 -0.94 4.13 -26.16
N VAL A 264 -0.04 3.48 -26.88
CA VAL A 264 0.95 4.14 -27.74
C VAL A 264 0.25 4.92 -28.86
N GLU A 265 -0.75 4.32 -29.51
CA GLU A 265 -1.55 4.99 -30.54
C GLU A 265 -2.27 6.22 -29.96
N ALA A 266 -2.96 6.08 -28.81
CA ALA A 266 -3.66 7.17 -28.15
C ALA A 266 -2.72 8.30 -27.73
N SER A 267 -1.55 7.98 -27.18
CA SER A 267 -0.52 8.96 -26.80
C SER A 267 -0.01 9.72 -28.02
N SER A 268 0.28 9.02 -29.13
CA SER A 268 0.73 9.66 -30.37
C SER A 268 -0.33 10.61 -30.94
N ALA A 269 -1.60 10.21 -30.91
CA ALA A 269 -2.71 11.04 -31.36
C ALA A 269 -2.92 12.27 -30.45
N ALA A 270 -2.77 12.12 -29.14
CA ALA A 270 -2.84 13.23 -28.20
C ALA A 270 -1.70 14.23 -28.42
N GLN A 271 -0.48 13.74 -28.65
CA GLN A 271 0.68 14.60 -28.92
C GLN A 271 0.52 15.38 -30.23
N LEU A 272 0.02 14.75 -31.28
CA LEU A 272 -0.31 15.43 -32.54
C LEU A 272 -1.37 16.54 -32.35
N ARG A 273 -2.41 16.28 -31.54
CA ARG A 273 -3.43 17.29 -31.22
C ARG A 273 -2.85 18.46 -30.43
N LEU A 274 -1.95 18.20 -29.47
CA LEU A 274 -1.28 19.25 -28.70
C LEU A 274 -0.39 20.11 -29.59
N GLU A 275 0.39 19.50 -30.49
CA GLU A 275 1.19 20.25 -31.47
C GLU A 275 0.32 21.10 -32.40
N GLU A 276 -0.83 20.58 -32.83
CA GLU A 276 -1.77 21.33 -33.66
C GLU A 276 -2.34 22.55 -32.91
N ILE A 277 -2.77 22.38 -31.65
CA ILE A 277 -3.26 23.48 -30.81
C ILE A 277 -2.15 24.53 -30.60
N ALA A 278 -0.93 24.09 -30.29
CA ALA A 278 0.20 24.99 -30.08
C ALA A 278 0.52 25.84 -31.33
N ARG A 279 0.54 25.22 -32.52
CA ARG A 279 0.75 25.94 -33.80
C ARG A 279 -0.36 26.94 -34.09
N ARG A 280 -1.62 26.60 -33.80
CA ARG A 280 -2.75 27.52 -33.94
C ARG A 280 -2.59 28.72 -33.01
N GLN A 281 -2.25 28.51 -31.74
CA GLN A 281 -2.02 29.59 -30.78
C GLN A 281 -0.86 30.49 -31.18
N GLU A 282 0.25 29.93 -31.68
CA GLU A 282 1.39 30.72 -32.19
C GLU A 282 0.96 31.61 -33.37
N THR A 283 0.14 31.08 -34.28
CA THR A 283 -0.41 31.84 -35.41
C THR A 283 -1.33 32.98 -34.93
N GLU A 284 -2.18 32.74 -33.93
CA GLU A 284 -3.03 33.77 -33.34
C GLU A 284 -2.22 34.89 -32.67
N ASN A 285 -1.15 34.53 -31.96
CA ASN A 285 -0.28 35.50 -31.31
C ASN A 285 0.44 36.38 -32.35
N LEU A 286 1.00 35.77 -33.40
CA LEU A 286 1.67 36.52 -34.48
C LEU A 286 0.72 37.50 -35.19
N LEU A 287 -0.52 37.08 -35.45
CA LEU A 287 -1.52 37.99 -36.03
C LEU A 287 -1.92 39.10 -35.06
N THR A 288 -2.04 38.79 -33.77
CA THR A 288 -2.30 39.81 -32.74
C THR A 288 -1.21 40.87 -32.74
N ASP A 289 0.06 40.47 -32.76
CA ASP A 289 1.21 41.37 -32.81
C ASP A 289 1.22 42.21 -34.10
N GLN A 290 0.92 41.59 -35.24
CA GLN A 290 0.80 42.30 -36.53
C GLN A 290 -0.32 43.34 -36.52
N ILE A 291 -1.46 43.02 -35.90
CA ILE A 291 -2.57 43.97 -35.74
C ILE A 291 -2.11 45.14 -34.86
N LEU A 292 -1.49 44.89 -33.71
CA LEU A 292 -1.00 45.94 -32.81
C LEU A 292 0.07 46.83 -33.46
N ALA A 293 1.00 46.25 -34.21
CA ALA A 293 2.00 46.99 -34.97
C ALA A 293 1.36 47.89 -36.05
N SER A 294 0.34 47.38 -36.75
CA SER A 294 -0.41 48.14 -37.75
C SER A 294 -1.10 49.36 -37.14
N TYR A 295 -1.74 49.22 -35.97
CA TYR A 295 -2.32 50.34 -35.24
C TYR A 295 -1.27 51.38 -34.81
N SER A 296 -0.11 50.94 -34.33
CA SER A 296 0.99 51.83 -33.95
C SER A 296 1.47 52.67 -35.14
N SER A 297 1.61 52.03 -36.30
CA SER A 297 1.99 52.70 -37.56
C SER A 297 0.91 53.69 -38.03
N ILE A 298 -0.38 53.35 -37.92
CA ILE A 298 -1.49 54.25 -38.26
C ILE A 298 -1.42 55.51 -37.38
N MET A 299 -1.24 55.34 -36.07
CA MET A 299 -1.12 56.46 -35.12
C MET A 299 0.11 57.34 -35.39
N GLU A 300 1.25 56.75 -35.76
CA GLU A 300 2.46 57.49 -36.12
C GLU A 300 2.24 58.34 -37.39
N SER A 301 1.63 57.76 -38.43
CA SER A 301 1.26 58.49 -39.65
C SER A 301 0.30 59.65 -39.33
N MET A 302 -0.66 59.44 -38.42
CA MET A 302 -1.56 60.50 -37.95
C MET A 302 -0.81 61.62 -37.21
N ARG A 303 0.14 61.29 -36.33
CA ARG A 303 0.99 62.27 -35.61
C ARG A 303 1.80 63.13 -36.57
N ASN A 304 2.34 62.51 -37.61
CA ASN A 304 3.14 63.18 -38.64
C ASN A 304 2.28 63.94 -39.67
N ARG A 305 0.94 63.95 -39.51
CA ARG A 305 -0.04 64.52 -40.45
C ARG A 305 0.00 63.90 -41.86
N GLU A 306 0.51 62.68 -41.96
CA GLU A 306 0.53 61.86 -43.17
C GLU A 306 -0.82 61.13 -43.33
N PHE A 307 -1.93 61.87 -43.40
CA PHE A 307 -3.28 61.31 -43.32
C PHE A 307 -3.62 60.32 -44.44
N GLN A 308 -3.17 60.58 -45.67
CA GLN A 308 -3.36 59.65 -46.78
C GLN A 308 -2.68 58.30 -46.51
N LYS A 309 -1.47 58.33 -45.96
CA LYS A 309 -0.72 57.12 -45.59
C LYS A 309 -1.40 56.36 -44.45
N ALA A 310 -1.97 57.07 -43.47
CA ALA A 310 -2.76 56.46 -42.40
C ALA A 310 -4.01 55.75 -42.94
N LEU A 311 -4.71 56.35 -43.92
CA LEU A 311 -5.85 55.72 -44.60
C LEU A 311 -5.44 54.47 -45.39
N ASP A 312 -4.32 54.50 -46.10
CA ASP A 312 -3.80 53.35 -46.83
C ASP A 312 -3.42 52.20 -45.86
N GLN A 313 -2.85 52.54 -44.70
CA GLN A 313 -2.53 51.58 -43.63
C GLN A 313 -3.79 50.97 -42.99
N ILE A 314 -4.85 51.76 -42.76
CA ILE A 314 -6.15 51.25 -42.30
C ILE A 314 -6.73 50.26 -43.30
N GLY A 315 -6.73 50.58 -44.60
CA GLY A 315 -7.21 49.66 -45.65
C GLY A 315 -6.42 48.35 -45.70
N THR A 316 -5.10 48.41 -45.47
CA THR A 316 -4.25 47.22 -45.39
C THR A 316 -4.65 46.33 -44.22
N LEU A 317 -4.90 46.91 -43.05
CA LEU A 317 -5.34 46.17 -41.87
C LEU A 317 -6.77 45.62 -41.99
N GLN A 318 -7.69 46.36 -42.63
CA GLN A 318 -9.03 45.86 -42.94
C GLN A 318 -8.98 44.63 -43.86
N ASN A 319 -8.16 44.66 -44.91
CA ASN A 319 -7.97 43.51 -45.80
C ASN A 319 -7.38 42.30 -45.05
N LEU A 320 -6.44 42.51 -44.12
CA LEU A 320 -5.92 41.44 -43.27
C LEU A 320 -7.04 40.82 -42.43
N LEU A 321 -7.91 41.63 -41.83
CA LEU A 321 -9.05 41.19 -41.02
C LEU A 321 -10.18 40.54 -41.82
N GLU A 322 -10.18 40.71 -43.15
CA GLU A 322 -11.12 40.08 -44.08
C GLU A 322 -10.62 38.77 -44.68
N ASP A 323 -9.38 38.36 -44.35
CA ASP A 323 -8.83 37.08 -44.78
C ASP A 323 -9.67 35.91 -44.22
N PRO A 324 -10.19 34.99 -45.08
CA PRO A 324 -10.96 33.83 -44.64
C PRO A 324 -10.23 32.94 -43.63
N ARG A 325 -8.89 32.94 -43.65
CA ARG A 325 -8.06 32.17 -42.70
C ARG A 325 -8.24 32.61 -41.24
N ILE A 326 -8.82 33.80 -41.01
CA ILE A 326 -9.14 34.27 -39.65
C ILE A 326 -10.31 33.50 -39.05
N ASP A 327 -11.21 32.93 -39.87
CA ASP A 327 -12.34 32.14 -39.35
C ASP A 327 -11.86 30.86 -38.63
N ASP A 328 -10.68 30.33 -39.01
CA ASP A 328 -10.03 29.19 -38.38
C ASP A 328 -9.31 29.54 -37.06
N LEU A 329 -9.30 30.83 -36.69
CA LEU A 329 -8.59 31.39 -35.55
C LEU A 329 -9.58 32.05 -34.57
N PRO A 330 -10.15 31.27 -33.62
CA PRO A 330 -11.29 31.69 -32.81
C PRO A 330 -11.10 32.99 -32.02
N ARG A 331 -9.87 33.31 -31.59
CA ARG A 331 -9.60 34.56 -30.84
C ARG A 331 -9.62 35.77 -31.76
N ILE A 332 -9.05 35.65 -32.95
CA ILE A 332 -9.03 36.73 -33.95
C ILE A 332 -10.42 36.90 -34.57
N ALA A 333 -11.11 35.80 -34.88
CA ALA A 333 -12.47 35.80 -35.42
C ALA A 333 -13.46 36.55 -34.51
N ARG A 334 -13.42 36.30 -33.19
CA ARG A 334 -14.29 36.98 -32.21
C ARG A 334 -14.05 38.48 -32.13
N ARG A 335 -12.79 38.93 -32.28
CA ARG A 335 -12.41 40.35 -32.21
C ARG A 335 -12.66 41.10 -33.50
N ARG A 336 -12.73 40.41 -34.63
CA ARG A 336 -12.81 40.97 -35.99
C ARG A 336 -13.85 42.09 -36.13
N GLU A 337 -15.05 41.92 -35.58
CA GLU A 337 -16.12 42.93 -35.69
C GLU A 337 -15.76 44.23 -34.95
N VAL A 338 -15.17 44.09 -33.76
CA VAL A 338 -14.69 45.23 -32.96
C VAL A 338 -13.56 45.95 -33.69
N GLU A 339 -12.61 45.21 -34.25
CA GLU A 339 -11.50 45.81 -35.01
C GLU A 339 -11.99 46.58 -36.24
N ARG A 340 -12.95 46.01 -36.98
CA ARG A 340 -13.57 46.70 -38.12
C ARG A 340 -14.24 48.00 -37.71
N PHE A 341 -15.00 47.98 -36.61
CA PHE A 341 -15.67 49.17 -36.08
C PHE A 341 -14.68 50.28 -35.69
N VAL A 342 -13.58 49.91 -35.02
CA VAL A 342 -12.53 50.87 -34.65
C VAL A 342 -11.88 51.47 -35.90
N LEU A 343 -11.53 50.63 -36.89
CA LEU A 343 -10.90 51.08 -38.13
C LEU A 343 -11.82 51.97 -38.97
N SER A 344 -13.12 51.66 -39.03
CA SER A 344 -14.09 52.52 -39.72
C SER A 344 -14.22 53.88 -39.06
N THR A 345 -14.21 53.93 -37.72
CA THR A 345 -14.28 55.18 -36.95
C THR A 345 -13.03 56.03 -37.19
N LEU A 346 -11.84 55.44 -37.07
CA LEU A 346 -10.57 56.12 -37.35
C LEU A 346 -10.50 56.65 -38.78
N GLN A 347 -10.99 55.88 -39.75
CA GLN A 347 -11.04 56.28 -41.15
C GLN A 347 -11.95 57.48 -41.39
N GLU A 348 -13.11 57.54 -40.74
CA GLU A 348 -14.05 58.66 -40.83
C GLU A 348 -13.46 59.93 -40.18
N ASP A 349 -12.85 59.77 -39.01
CA ASP A 349 -12.20 60.88 -38.28
C ASP A 349 -11.02 61.47 -39.07
N ILE A 350 -10.15 60.63 -39.65
CA ILE A 350 -9.03 61.10 -40.49
C ILE A 350 -9.53 61.86 -41.71
N ARG A 351 -10.61 61.39 -42.36
CA ARG A 351 -11.20 62.06 -43.52
C ARG A 351 -11.83 63.40 -43.14
N SER A 352 -12.41 63.51 -41.95
CA SER A 352 -12.94 64.77 -41.42
C SER A 352 -11.83 65.80 -41.21
N GLU A 353 -10.72 65.40 -40.57
CA GLU A 353 -9.55 66.27 -40.31
C GLU A 353 -8.82 66.70 -41.60
N MET A 354 -8.76 65.84 -42.62
CA MET A 354 -8.21 66.22 -43.93
C MET A 354 -8.96 67.39 -44.60
N ASN A 355 -10.23 67.60 -44.27
CA ASN A 355 -11.10 68.60 -44.89
C ASN A 355 -11.26 69.88 -44.04
N ALA A 356 -10.66 69.96 -42.84
CA ALA A 356 -10.82 71.09 -41.91
C ALA A 356 -9.75 72.19 -42.10
N GLU A 357 -10.15 73.47 -42.16
CA GLU A 357 -9.22 74.62 -42.30
C GLU A 357 -8.40 74.93 -41.03
N THR A 358 -8.83 74.47 -39.86
CA THR A 358 -8.09 74.56 -38.58
C THR A 358 -8.17 73.21 -37.85
N ALA A 359 -7.26 72.30 -38.18
CA ALA A 359 -7.22 70.93 -37.66
C ALA A 359 -6.68 70.85 -36.20
N ASP A 360 -7.44 70.25 -35.28
CA ASP A 360 -6.96 69.88 -33.93
C ASP A 360 -6.34 68.48 -33.96
N THR A 361 -5.21 68.40 -34.67
CA THR A 361 -4.45 67.16 -34.83
C THR A 361 -3.98 66.54 -33.49
N GLY A 362 -3.90 67.35 -32.42
CA GLY A 362 -3.53 66.87 -31.08
C GLY A 362 -4.68 66.14 -30.39
N GLY A 363 -5.91 66.63 -30.53
CA GLY A 363 -7.11 65.98 -30.02
C GLY A 363 -7.32 64.58 -30.60
N LEU A 364 -7.20 64.45 -31.92
CA LEU A 364 -7.36 63.21 -32.68
C LEU A 364 -6.37 62.12 -32.24
N VAL A 365 -5.08 62.45 -32.18
CA VAL A 365 -4.02 61.53 -31.76
C VAL A 365 -4.21 61.08 -30.31
N ASN A 366 -4.64 62.00 -29.43
CA ASN A 366 -4.89 61.69 -28.02
C ASN A 366 -6.16 60.84 -27.82
N ALA A 367 -7.14 60.93 -28.72
CA ALA A 367 -8.30 60.04 -28.73
C ALA A 367 -7.92 58.63 -29.20
N ALA A 368 -7.14 58.53 -30.27
CA ALA A 368 -6.62 57.25 -30.79
C ALA A 368 -5.73 56.53 -29.77
N GLN A 369 -4.84 57.25 -29.07
CA GLN A 369 -3.99 56.66 -28.03
C GLN A 369 -4.80 56.12 -26.85
N ARG A 370 -5.88 56.80 -26.46
CA ARG A 370 -6.77 56.36 -25.37
C ARG A 370 -7.54 55.10 -25.72
N LEU A 371 -8.03 54.98 -26.95
CA LEU A 371 -8.64 53.76 -27.48
C LEU A 371 -7.64 52.60 -27.52
N PHE A 372 -6.40 52.86 -27.91
CA PHE A 372 -5.35 51.84 -27.93
C PHE A 372 -5.03 51.31 -26.53
N ASN A 373 -4.78 52.20 -25.58
CA ASN A 373 -4.47 51.80 -24.19
C ASN A 373 -5.63 51.00 -23.57
N ALA A 374 -6.88 51.42 -23.80
CA ALA A 374 -8.05 50.68 -23.33
C ALA A 374 -8.11 49.26 -23.91
N ARG A 375 -7.76 49.09 -25.18
CA ARG A 375 -7.77 47.79 -25.86
C ARG A 375 -6.65 46.86 -25.39
N GLU A 376 -5.46 47.40 -25.13
CA GLU A 376 -4.36 46.65 -24.53
C GLU A 376 -4.76 46.12 -23.14
N LEU A 377 -5.44 46.95 -22.34
CA LEU A 377 -5.96 46.58 -21.03
C LEU A 377 -7.07 45.53 -21.13
N ILE A 378 -8.02 45.65 -22.07
CA ILE A 378 -9.05 44.61 -22.32
C ILE A 378 -8.39 43.27 -22.68
N SER A 379 -7.39 43.28 -23.56
CA SER A 379 -6.68 42.06 -23.97
C SER A 379 -5.94 41.39 -22.81
N ARG A 380 -5.37 42.18 -21.88
CA ARG A 380 -4.75 41.65 -20.65
C ARG A 380 -5.79 41.09 -19.67
N GLY A 381 -6.95 41.74 -19.58
CA GLY A 381 -8.07 41.27 -18.75
C GLY A 381 -8.62 39.92 -19.24
N GLU A 382 -8.80 39.76 -20.54
CA GLU A 382 -9.23 38.48 -21.15
C GLU A 382 -8.20 37.37 -20.89
N ALA A 383 -6.90 37.64 -21.03
CA ALA A 383 -5.86 36.67 -20.74
C ALA A 383 -5.80 36.29 -19.25
N ALA A 384 -6.10 37.22 -18.34
CA ALA A 384 -6.19 36.93 -16.90
C ALA A 384 -7.41 36.06 -16.55
N LEU A 385 -8.57 36.28 -17.20
CA LEU A 385 -9.75 35.40 -17.06
C LEU A 385 -9.46 33.98 -17.56
N GLU A 386 -8.83 33.84 -18.73
CA GLU A 386 -8.45 32.52 -19.29
C GLU A 386 -7.49 31.76 -18.37
N ALA A 387 -6.70 32.47 -17.56
CA ALA A 387 -5.79 31.91 -16.57
C ALA A 387 -6.44 31.69 -15.18
N GLY A 388 -7.74 31.92 -15.02
CA GLY A 388 -8.46 31.78 -13.73
C GLY A 388 -8.17 32.88 -12.71
N ARG A 389 -7.58 34.01 -13.13
CA ARG A 389 -7.21 35.14 -12.25
C ARG A 389 -8.24 36.26 -12.36
N GLU A 390 -9.40 36.05 -11.75
CA GLU A 390 -10.57 36.94 -11.88
C GLU A 390 -10.33 38.37 -11.37
N GLU A 391 -9.62 38.54 -10.25
CA GLU A 391 -9.34 39.87 -9.67
C GLU A 391 -8.40 40.70 -10.55
N GLU A 392 -7.37 40.07 -11.15
CA GLU A 392 -6.48 40.74 -12.10
C GLU A 392 -7.23 41.16 -13.36
N ALA A 393 -8.13 40.28 -13.85
CA ALA A 393 -8.97 40.61 -14.99
C ALA A 393 -9.88 41.80 -14.73
N ARG A 394 -10.54 41.82 -13.55
CA ARG A 394 -11.40 42.92 -13.12
C ARG A 394 -10.65 44.25 -13.10
N ASN A 395 -9.43 44.27 -12.56
CA ASN A 395 -8.60 45.46 -12.52
C ASN A 395 -8.26 45.98 -13.92
N HIS A 396 -7.85 45.09 -14.84
CA HIS A 396 -7.56 45.46 -16.22
C HIS A 396 -8.78 46.02 -16.97
N PHE A 397 -9.97 45.45 -16.76
CA PHE A 397 -11.20 46.01 -17.36
C PHE A 397 -11.58 47.37 -16.79
N GLN A 398 -11.41 47.60 -15.49
CA GLN A 398 -11.67 48.91 -14.87
C GLN A 398 -10.72 49.99 -15.39
N GLU A 399 -9.43 49.67 -15.52
CA GLU A 399 -8.44 50.56 -16.12
C GLU A 399 -8.76 50.87 -17.59
N ALA A 400 -9.24 49.88 -18.34
CA ALA A 400 -9.65 50.06 -19.73
C ALA A 400 -10.82 51.04 -19.87
N VAL A 401 -11.84 50.92 -19.01
CA VAL A 401 -12.97 51.84 -18.96
C VAL A 401 -12.51 53.24 -18.55
N ALA A 402 -11.58 53.34 -17.60
CA ALA A 402 -11.03 54.63 -17.16
C ALA A 402 -10.24 55.37 -18.26
N ALA A 403 -9.59 54.63 -19.16
CA ALA A 403 -8.86 55.19 -20.30
C ALA A 403 -9.77 55.86 -21.35
N LEU A 404 -11.08 55.58 -21.34
CA LEU A 404 -12.07 56.14 -22.27
C LEU A 404 -13.12 56.98 -21.53
N PRO A 405 -12.89 58.28 -21.29
CA PRO A 405 -13.77 59.11 -20.44
C PRO A 405 -15.22 59.21 -20.90
N SER A 406 -15.47 59.19 -22.22
CA SER A 406 -16.82 59.16 -22.80
C SER A 406 -17.52 57.83 -22.53
N VAL A 407 -16.80 56.71 -22.63
CA VAL A 407 -17.30 55.38 -22.29
C VAL A 407 -17.49 55.24 -20.79
N ARG A 408 -16.57 55.74 -19.96
CA ARG A 408 -16.75 55.83 -18.51
C ARG A 408 -18.00 56.61 -18.13
N SER A 409 -18.24 57.76 -18.78
CA SER A 409 -19.48 58.52 -18.56
C SER A 409 -20.72 57.80 -19.07
N ALA A 410 -20.63 57.05 -20.16
CA ALA A 410 -21.76 56.27 -20.68
C ALA A 410 -22.06 55.05 -19.79
N VAL A 411 -21.05 54.30 -19.37
CA VAL A 411 -21.15 53.17 -18.43
C VAL A 411 -21.65 53.65 -17.08
N SER A 412 -21.13 54.77 -16.56
CA SER A 412 -21.66 55.39 -15.34
C SER A 412 -23.10 55.85 -15.50
N ARG A 413 -23.48 56.42 -16.66
CA ARG A 413 -24.87 56.81 -16.93
C ARG A 413 -25.79 55.61 -17.13
N ILE A 414 -25.31 54.51 -17.71
CA ILE A 414 -26.06 53.26 -17.87
C ILE A 414 -26.26 52.64 -16.49
N ALA A 415 -25.21 52.56 -15.67
CA ALA A 415 -25.33 52.14 -14.27
C ALA A 415 -26.31 53.04 -13.51
N ASP A 416 -26.24 54.36 -13.67
CA ASP A 416 -27.21 55.30 -13.08
C ASP A 416 -28.64 55.09 -13.62
N LEU A 417 -28.80 54.73 -14.90
CA LEU A 417 -30.10 54.48 -15.53
C LEU A 417 -30.67 53.15 -15.05
N ASP A 418 -29.88 52.10 -14.99
CA ASP A 418 -30.24 50.79 -14.46
C ASP A 418 -30.60 50.92 -12.98
N ALA A 419 -29.82 51.67 -12.20
CA ALA A 419 -30.12 51.99 -10.80
C ALA A 419 -31.43 52.77 -10.65
N ARG A 420 -31.70 53.75 -11.53
CA ARG A 420 -32.97 54.49 -11.57
C ARG A 420 -34.14 53.60 -11.98
N GLU A 421 -33.94 52.69 -12.93
CA GLU A 421 -34.97 51.76 -13.40
C GLU A 421 -35.32 50.76 -12.30
N ARG A 422 -34.30 50.14 -11.66
CA ARG A 422 -34.46 49.28 -10.49
C ARG A 422 -35.16 50.02 -9.35
N ARG A 423 -34.78 51.26 -9.07
CA ARG A 423 -35.44 52.10 -8.06
C ARG A 423 -36.90 52.38 -8.41
N THR A 424 -37.19 52.67 -9.68
CA THR A 424 -38.56 52.91 -10.15
C THR A 424 -39.41 51.65 -10.02
N GLN A 425 -38.85 50.50 -10.40
CA GLN A 425 -39.50 49.19 -10.28
C GLN A 425 -39.76 48.84 -8.82
N ALA A 426 -38.78 49.06 -7.94
CA ALA A 426 -38.94 48.81 -6.52
C ALA A 426 -39.96 49.75 -5.86
N LEU A 427 -40.03 51.02 -6.27
CA LEU A 427 -41.08 51.95 -5.83
C LEU A 427 -42.47 51.52 -6.32
N GLN A 428 -42.59 50.99 -7.53
CA GLN A 428 -43.84 50.42 -8.04
C GLN A 428 -44.27 49.18 -7.24
N LEU A 429 -43.32 48.30 -6.89
CA LEU A 429 -43.54 47.13 -6.06
C LEU A 429 -43.93 47.52 -4.62
N LEU A 430 -43.30 48.55 -4.05
CA LEU A 430 -43.70 49.16 -2.78
C LEU A 430 -45.12 49.72 -2.83
N GLU A 431 -45.48 50.47 -3.88
CA GLU A 431 -46.83 51.01 -4.03
C GLU A 431 -47.87 49.91 -4.26
N GLN A 432 -47.50 48.83 -4.96
CA GLN A 432 -48.31 47.64 -5.11
C GLN A 432 -48.53 46.96 -3.76
N GLY A 433 -47.47 46.76 -2.96
CA GLY A 433 -47.57 46.21 -1.61
C GLY A 433 -48.50 47.05 -0.71
N ASN A 434 -48.38 48.37 -0.77
CA ASN A 434 -49.23 49.32 -0.01
C ASN A 434 -50.71 49.23 -0.42
N ARG A 435 -50.99 49.02 -1.70
CA ARG A 435 -52.36 48.82 -2.20
C ARG A 435 -52.93 47.47 -1.77
N LEU A 436 -52.11 46.41 -1.83
CA LEU A 436 -52.51 45.05 -1.45
C LEU A 436 -52.83 44.97 0.04
N ILE A 437 -51.99 45.58 0.90
CA ILE A 437 -52.25 45.59 2.34
C ILE A 437 -53.51 46.38 2.71
N SER A 438 -53.72 47.53 2.06
CA SER A 438 -54.93 48.35 2.27
C SER A 438 -56.19 47.66 1.76
N GLY A 439 -56.05 46.76 0.78
CA GLY A 439 -57.11 45.90 0.26
C GLY A 439 -57.36 44.63 1.08
N GLY A 440 -56.58 44.38 2.13
CA GLY A 440 -56.67 43.19 2.98
C GLY A 440 -55.89 41.96 2.47
N ASP A 441 -55.23 42.05 1.31
CA ASP A 441 -54.36 41.00 0.77
C ASP A 441 -52.95 41.14 1.34
N THR A 442 -52.79 40.70 2.58
CA THR A 442 -51.55 40.79 3.34
C THR A 442 -50.45 39.87 2.80
N ALA A 443 -50.80 38.72 2.23
CA ALA A 443 -49.84 37.81 1.62
C ALA A 443 -49.24 38.39 0.33
N GLY A 444 -50.10 38.95 -0.54
CA GLY A 444 -49.65 39.65 -1.75
C GLY A 444 -48.79 40.87 -1.41
N ALA A 445 -49.11 41.60 -0.34
CA ALA A 445 -48.33 42.74 0.11
C ALA A 445 -46.91 42.35 0.58
N ILE A 446 -46.78 41.28 1.35
CA ILE A 446 -45.48 40.78 1.85
C ILE A 446 -44.56 40.38 0.68
N GLN A 447 -45.09 39.70 -0.33
CA GLN A 447 -44.29 39.31 -1.49
C GLN A 447 -43.82 40.55 -2.28
N ALA A 448 -44.71 41.50 -2.54
CA ALA A 448 -44.37 42.73 -3.25
C ALA A 448 -43.28 43.56 -2.52
N TYR A 449 -43.29 43.57 -1.18
CA TYR A 449 -42.24 44.24 -0.41
C TYR A 449 -40.89 43.50 -0.41
N ARG A 450 -40.87 42.15 -0.45
CA ARG A 450 -39.61 41.39 -0.60
C ARG A 450 -38.98 41.62 -1.96
N ASP A 451 -39.80 41.62 -3.01
CA ASP A 451 -39.34 41.84 -4.38
C ASP A 451 -38.84 43.29 -4.57
N ALA A 452 -39.44 44.26 -3.86
CA ALA A 452 -38.91 45.62 -3.79
C ALA A 452 -37.56 45.71 -3.05
N ALA A 453 -37.40 44.97 -1.95
CA ALA A 453 -36.17 44.98 -1.15
C ALA A 453 -34.99 44.35 -1.90
N SER A 454 -35.20 43.22 -2.59
CA SER A 454 -34.16 42.57 -3.40
C SER A 454 -33.71 43.43 -4.57
N ALA A 455 -34.60 44.23 -5.15
CA ALA A 455 -34.28 45.15 -6.23
C ALA A 455 -33.43 46.38 -5.81
N ILE A 456 -33.39 46.73 -4.51
CA ILE A 456 -32.68 47.92 -3.99
C ILE A 456 -31.44 47.57 -3.13
N ALA A 457 -31.22 46.29 -2.80
CA ALA A 457 -30.33 45.83 -1.73
C ALA A 457 -28.85 46.29 -1.79
N GLU A 458 -28.34 46.79 -2.93
CA GLU A 458 -26.93 47.14 -3.08
C GLU A 458 -26.59 48.65 -3.02
N GLU A 459 -27.55 49.57 -3.04
CA GLU A 459 -27.23 51.00 -3.31
C GLU A 459 -27.97 52.08 -2.50
N ASN A 460 -29.01 51.78 -1.69
CA ASN A 460 -29.72 52.83 -0.95
C ASN A 460 -30.31 52.37 0.40
N ASP A 461 -29.58 52.64 1.48
CA ASP A 461 -29.93 52.25 2.85
C ASP A 461 -31.31 52.79 3.28
N ASP A 462 -31.63 54.05 2.97
CA ASP A 462 -32.87 54.68 3.44
C ASP A 462 -34.14 54.07 2.82
N THR A 463 -34.09 53.72 1.53
CA THR A 463 -35.26 53.13 0.83
C THR A 463 -35.42 51.66 1.21
N LEU A 464 -34.31 50.93 1.40
CA LEU A 464 -34.33 49.55 1.89
C LEU A 464 -34.93 49.46 3.30
N LEU A 465 -34.54 50.36 4.20
CA LEU A 465 -35.08 50.43 5.56
C LEU A 465 -36.59 50.71 5.57
N GLU A 466 -37.08 51.66 4.75
CA GLU A 466 -38.53 51.91 4.61
C GLU A 466 -39.29 50.67 4.09
N THR A 467 -38.67 49.90 3.20
CA THR A 467 -39.25 48.66 2.63
C THR A 467 -39.35 47.56 3.69
N LEU A 468 -38.31 47.41 4.51
CA LEU A 468 -38.27 46.42 5.59
C LEU A 468 -39.23 46.77 6.74
N ASP A 469 -39.36 48.05 7.09
CA ASP A 469 -40.32 48.51 8.10
C ASP A 469 -41.77 48.24 7.67
N ARG A 470 -42.12 48.50 6.41
CA ARG A 470 -43.46 48.20 5.86
C ARG A 470 -43.74 46.71 5.75
N LEU A 471 -42.72 45.90 5.41
CA LEU A 471 -42.81 44.45 5.44
C LEU A 471 -43.12 43.95 6.86
N GLN A 472 -42.44 44.49 7.86
CA GLN A 472 -42.65 44.13 9.26
C GLN A 472 -44.05 44.56 9.74
N GLU A 473 -44.50 45.77 9.39
CA GLU A 473 -45.84 46.24 9.72
C GLU A 473 -46.93 45.37 9.07
N ALA A 474 -46.73 44.96 7.81
CA ALA A 474 -47.62 44.06 7.09
C ALA A 474 -47.77 42.69 7.74
N VAL A 475 -46.66 42.12 8.19
CA VAL A 475 -46.63 40.84 8.92
C VAL A 475 -47.38 40.97 10.25
N THR A 476 -47.29 42.11 10.93
CA THR A 476 -47.97 42.32 12.21
C THR A 476 -49.46 42.66 12.11
N GLN A 477 -49.89 43.37 11.06
CA GLN A 477 -51.31 43.72 10.83
C GLN A 477 -52.15 42.55 10.32
N GLY A 478 -51.55 41.58 9.61
CA GLY A 478 -52.23 40.37 9.10
C GLY A 478 -52.69 39.38 10.17
N THR A 479 -52.29 39.55 11.43
CA THR A 479 -52.59 38.60 12.52
C THR A 479 -53.79 38.99 13.40
N GLY A 480 -54.70 39.85 12.94
CA GLY A 480 -55.82 40.38 13.74
C GLY A 480 -57.25 40.14 13.21
N ALA A 481 -57.84 39.00 13.58
CA ALA A 481 -59.23 38.89 14.07
C ALA A 481 -60.47 38.75 13.13
N ALA A 482 -60.40 38.34 11.86
CA ALA A 482 -61.64 38.19 11.04
C ALA A 482 -61.82 36.93 10.16
N LEU A 483 -60.94 35.93 10.25
CA LEU A 483 -61.09 34.68 9.48
C LEU A 483 -60.71 33.48 10.36
N ALA A 484 -61.52 33.25 11.40
CA ALA A 484 -61.36 32.15 12.36
C ALA A 484 -62.52 31.15 12.32
N ALA A 485 -63.29 31.08 11.23
CA ALA A 485 -64.38 30.10 11.10
C ALA A 485 -64.50 29.54 9.67
N ASP A 486 -64.53 30.40 8.65
CA ASP A 486 -64.49 29.91 7.26
C ASP A 486 -63.08 29.49 6.85
N ASN A 487 -62.07 30.21 7.35
CA ASN A 487 -60.70 29.73 7.35
C ASN A 487 -60.48 28.61 8.35
N GLU A 488 -61.33 28.31 9.34
CA GLU A 488 -61.07 27.10 10.14
C GLU A 488 -61.50 25.86 9.35
N ALA A 489 -62.59 25.91 8.58
CA ALA A 489 -62.97 24.80 7.69
C ALA A 489 -62.10 24.73 6.43
N ARG A 490 -61.76 25.88 5.83
CA ARG A 490 -60.88 25.97 4.65
C ARG A 490 -59.42 25.78 5.02
N VAL A 491 -58.98 26.21 6.21
CA VAL A 491 -57.70 25.78 6.76
C VAL A 491 -57.83 24.33 7.12
N GLU A 492 -58.83 23.76 7.79
CA GLU A 492 -58.83 22.30 8.04
C GLU A 492 -58.94 21.44 6.77
N GLU A 493 -59.48 21.97 5.66
CA GLU A 493 -59.47 21.35 4.33
C GLU A 493 -58.14 21.58 3.60
N LEU A 494 -57.62 22.81 3.55
CA LEU A 494 -56.26 23.13 3.07
C LEU A 494 -55.18 22.64 4.01
N ARG A 495 -55.49 22.20 5.22
CA ARG A 495 -54.61 21.65 6.24
C ARG A 495 -54.83 20.16 6.29
N ARG A 496 -55.91 19.57 5.76
CA ARG A 496 -55.87 18.17 5.32
C ARG A 496 -55.19 18.03 3.98
N GLU A 497 -55.35 18.99 3.07
CA GLU A 497 -54.68 18.99 1.78
C GLU A 497 -53.24 19.48 1.92
N TYR A 498 -52.92 20.48 2.75
CA TYR A 498 -51.54 20.78 3.19
C TYR A 498 -51.08 19.84 4.27
N GLU A 499 -51.84 19.17 5.15
CA GLU A 499 -51.25 18.08 5.96
C GLU A 499 -51.08 16.85 5.10
N ASP A 500 -51.83 16.60 4.04
CA ASP A 500 -51.55 15.52 3.08
C ASP A 500 -50.45 15.94 2.09
N ARG A 501 -50.29 17.24 1.80
CA ARG A 501 -49.25 17.82 0.92
C ARG A 501 -48.01 18.27 1.68
N ILE A 502 -48.07 18.49 2.98
CA ILE A 502 -46.95 18.61 3.94
C ILE A 502 -46.69 17.21 4.45
N VAL A 503 -47.64 16.30 4.62
CA VAL A 503 -47.26 14.87 4.76
C VAL A 503 -46.71 14.37 3.44
N GLU A 504 -47.12 14.79 2.24
CA GLU A 504 -46.47 14.37 0.98
C GLU A 504 -45.20 15.17 0.70
N LEU A 505 -45.18 16.51 0.84
CA LEU A 505 -43.99 17.34 0.63
C LEU A 505 -43.03 17.29 1.81
N THR A 506 -43.46 16.90 3.01
CA THR A 506 -42.59 16.56 4.13
C THR A 506 -42.35 15.05 4.14
N GLU A 507 -43.18 14.13 3.65
CA GLU A 507 -42.73 12.79 3.16
C GLU A 507 -42.00 12.88 1.81
N ILE A 508 -41.62 14.07 1.34
CA ILE A 508 -40.70 14.28 0.21
C ILE A 508 -39.55 15.21 0.65
N SER A 509 -39.73 16.07 1.67
CA SER A 509 -38.71 16.96 2.23
C SER A 509 -38.20 16.52 3.60
N LEU A 510 -39.02 16.03 4.54
CA LEU A 510 -38.58 15.04 5.55
C LEU A 510 -38.36 13.69 4.89
N ALA A 511 -39.00 13.22 3.80
CA ALA A 511 -38.44 12.02 3.18
C ALA A 511 -37.16 12.34 2.47
N SER A 512 -36.90 13.49 1.84
CA SER A 512 -35.56 13.74 1.29
C SER A 512 -34.56 14.23 2.34
N GLU A 513 -34.95 14.88 3.44
CA GLU A 513 -34.07 15.24 4.57
C GLU A 513 -33.94 14.10 5.59
N GLU A 514 -34.92 13.22 5.82
CA GLU A 514 -34.79 11.94 6.57
C GLU A 514 -34.22 10.84 5.66
N GLU A 515 -34.38 10.86 4.34
CA GLU A 515 -33.66 9.95 3.44
C GLU A 515 -32.23 10.44 3.27
N THR A 516 -31.93 11.74 3.23
CA THR A 516 -30.54 12.22 3.22
C THR A 516 -29.91 12.20 4.60
N SER A 517 -30.59 12.61 5.68
CA SER A 517 -30.12 12.46 7.06
C SER A 517 -30.09 11.01 7.50
N GLY A 518 -31.03 10.18 7.04
CA GLY A 518 -31.04 8.73 7.25
C GLY A 518 -29.97 8.03 6.42
N ARG A 519 -29.72 8.43 5.17
CA ARG A 519 -28.55 7.96 4.39
C ARG A 519 -27.24 8.45 4.98
N LEU A 520 -27.19 9.67 5.51
CA LEU A 520 -26.01 10.22 6.19
C LEU A 520 -25.75 9.49 7.50
N ALA A 521 -26.78 9.26 8.31
CA ALA A 521 -26.69 8.49 9.54
C ALA A 521 -26.34 7.02 9.24
N GLN A 522 -26.91 6.43 8.18
CA GLN A 522 -26.53 5.09 7.72
C GLN A 522 -25.08 5.05 7.22
N ALA A 523 -24.63 6.04 6.45
CA ALA A 523 -23.26 6.12 5.98
C ALA A 523 -22.27 6.38 7.13
N LEU A 524 -22.61 7.23 8.10
CA LEU A 524 -21.80 7.47 9.29
C LEU A 524 -21.74 6.22 10.18
N ASN A 525 -22.87 5.55 10.41
CA ASN A 525 -22.89 4.28 11.12
C ASN A 525 -22.09 3.21 10.37
N ARG A 526 -22.14 3.20 9.03
CA ARG A 526 -21.36 2.27 8.21
C ARG A 526 -19.87 2.57 8.25
N VAL A 527 -19.47 3.85 8.24
CA VAL A 527 -18.08 4.28 8.44
C VAL A 527 -17.59 3.86 9.82
N GLU A 528 -18.37 4.12 10.88
CA GLU A 528 -18.01 3.72 12.25
C GLU A 528 -17.91 2.19 12.39
N GLU A 529 -18.81 1.44 11.75
CA GLU A 529 -18.74 -0.02 11.69
C GLU A 529 -17.48 -0.51 10.96
N LEU A 530 -17.17 0.08 9.80
CA LEU A 530 -15.98 -0.25 9.02
C LEU A 530 -14.71 0.10 9.79
N GLU A 531 -14.62 1.27 10.42
CA GLU A 531 -13.50 1.65 11.29
C GLU A 531 -13.33 0.66 12.46
N GLY A 532 -14.43 0.24 13.09
CA GLY A 532 -14.42 -0.80 14.13
C GLY A 532 -13.91 -2.15 13.62
N LEU A 533 -14.32 -2.56 12.41
CA LEU A 533 -13.84 -3.78 11.75
C LEU A 533 -12.34 -3.67 11.41
N LEU A 534 -11.88 -2.51 10.92
CA LEU A 534 -10.47 -2.26 10.61
C LEU A 534 -9.62 -2.33 11.89
N GLU A 535 -10.07 -1.70 12.97
CA GLU A 535 -9.36 -1.71 14.24
C GLU A 535 -9.30 -3.11 14.85
N GLN A 536 -10.41 -3.87 14.80
CA GLN A 536 -10.47 -5.24 15.26
C GLN A 536 -9.61 -6.18 14.41
N GLY A 537 -9.64 -6.01 13.07
CA GLY A 537 -8.80 -6.75 12.14
C GLY A 537 -7.32 -6.52 12.41
N ASN A 538 -6.90 -5.25 12.56
CA ASN A 538 -5.52 -4.89 12.87
C ASN A 538 -5.04 -5.41 14.24
N ARG A 539 -5.94 -5.55 15.23
CA ARG A 539 -5.61 -6.22 16.50
C ARG A 539 -5.41 -7.72 16.28
N ARG A 540 -6.32 -8.38 15.56
CA ARG A 540 -6.21 -9.82 15.24
C ARG A 540 -4.97 -10.16 14.41
N ILE A 541 -4.56 -9.31 13.46
CA ILE A 541 -3.30 -9.49 12.72
C ILE A 541 -2.12 -9.51 13.68
N ARG A 542 -2.01 -8.55 14.60
CA ARG A 542 -0.92 -8.50 15.58
C ARG A 542 -0.89 -9.71 16.50
N ASP A 543 -2.06 -10.18 16.94
CA ASP A 543 -2.17 -11.39 17.76
C ASP A 543 -1.73 -12.63 16.95
N LEU A 544 -2.14 -12.73 15.68
CA LEU A 544 -1.71 -13.79 14.76
C LEU A 544 -0.21 -13.75 14.47
N GLU A 545 0.38 -12.58 14.27
CA GLU A 545 1.83 -12.43 14.08
C GLU A 545 2.61 -12.94 15.29
N THR A 546 2.12 -12.64 16.50
CA THR A 546 2.72 -13.15 17.74
C THR A 546 2.62 -14.68 17.82
N SER A 547 1.46 -15.25 17.46
CA SER A 547 1.26 -16.70 17.41
C SER A 547 2.15 -17.38 16.35
N LEU A 548 2.26 -16.80 15.16
CA LEU A 548 3.10 -17.28 14.07
C LEU A 548 4.59 -17.30 14.48
N GLN A 549 5.04 -16.27 15.21
CA GLN A 549 6.40 -16.25 15.72
C GLN A 549 6.63 -17.36 16.75
N GLN A 550 5.70 -17.55 17.70
CA GLN A 550 5.79 -18.64 18.68
C GLN A 550 5.81 -20.02 18.01
N GLU A 551 5.00 -20.24 16.97
CA GLU A 551 4.99 -21.51 16.24
C GLU A 551 6.28 -21.75 15.45
N ARG A 552 6.88 -20.70 14.88
CA ARG A 552 8.21 -20.79 14.24
C ARG A 552 9.29 -21.18 15.25
N ASP A 553 9.29 -20.56 16.42
CA ASP A 553 10.26 -20.85 17.48
C ASP A 553 10.12 -22.32 17.95
N LEU A 554 8.88 -22.82 18.10
CA LEU A 554 8.62 -24.23 18.45
C LEU A 554 9.06 -25.22 17.36
N ILE A 555 8.93 -24.84 16.08
CA ILE A 555 9.41 -25.67 14.96
C ILE A 555 10.94 -25.74 14.97
N GLU A 556 11.61 -24.62 15.22
CA GLU A 556 13.07 -24.57 15.33
C GLU A 556 13.57 -25.42 16.50
N GLU A 557 12.99 -25.26 17.71
CA GLU A 557 13.29 -26.09 18.87
C GLU A 557 13.04 -27.59 18.60
N GLY A 558 11.90 -27.92 17.97
CA GLY A 558 11.57 -29.29 17.59
C GLY A 558 12.57 -29.91 16.61
N ARG A 559 13.10 -29.13 15.66
CA ARG A 559 14.15 -29.57 14.72
C ARG A 559 15.47 -29.81 15.43
N GLU A 560 15.86 -28.95 16.36
CA GLU A 560 17.08 -29.14 17.16
C GLU A 560 17.02 -30.42 18.01
N ILE A 561 15.87 -30.67 18.66
CA ILE A 561 15.65 -31.91 19.43
C ILE A 561 15.74 -33.13 18.52
N LEU A 562 15.10 -33.09 17.35
CA LEU A 562 15.08 -34.18 16.39
C LEU A 562 16.48 -34.48 15.82
N GLU A 563 17.28 -33.46 15.52
CA GLU A 563 18.68 -33.63 15.14
C GLU A 563 19.51 -34.26 16.26
N LYS A 564 19.33 -33.83 17.51
CA LYS A 564 20.04 -34.38 18.66
C LYS A 564 19.70 -35.85 18.88
N GLU A 565 18.41 -36.21 18.85
CA GLU A 565 17.94 -37.59 19.01
C GLU A 565 18.46 -38.48 17.86
N ARG A 566 18.52 -37.97 16.62
CA ARG A 566 19.13 -38.70 15.48
C ARG A 566 20.62 -38.95 15.68
N ARG A 567 21.37 -37.96 16.18
CA ARG A 567 22.80 -38.12 16.47
C ARG A 567 23.02 -39.17 17.57
N GLU A 568 22.26 -39.10 18.66
CA GLU A 568 22.31 -40.11 19.74
C GLU A 568 21.99 -41.51 19.21
N ALA A 569 20.94 -41.67 18.38
CA ALA A 569 20.59 -42.96 17.80
C ALA A 569 21.71 -43.52 16.89
N ALA A 570 22.33 -42.67 16.07
CA ALA A 570 23.45 -43.05 15.21
C ALA A 570 24.69 -43.50 16.01
N GLU A 571 24.99 -42.81 17.13
CA GLU A 571 26.06 -43.22 18.05
C GLU A 571 25.78 -44.61 18.67
N PHE A 572 24.54 -44.86 19.09
CA PHE A 572 24.16 -46.19 19.61
C PHE A 572 24.27 -47.28 18.54
N GLN A 573 23.82 -47.04 17.31
CA GLN A 573 23.96 -47.99 16.20
C GLN A 573 25.43 -48.32 15.91
N ALA A 574 26.31 -47.32 15.92
CA ALA A 574 27.75 -47.54 15.75
C ALA A 574 28.32 -48.43 16.87
N THR A 575 27.91 -48.23 18.12
CA THR A 575 28.34 -49.08 19.23
C THR A 575 27.80 -50.51 19.15
N ILE A 576 26.55 -50.72 18.72
CA ILE A 576 26.01 -52.07 18.50
C ILE A 576 26.82 -52.80 17.44
N ALA A 577 27.09 -52.15 16.30
CA ALA A 577 27.91 -52.74 15.24
C ALA A 577 29.31 -53.15 15.73
N SER A 578 29.92 -52.36 16.62
CA SER A 578 31.21 -52.73 17.23
C SER A 578 31.11 -53.92 18.19
N LEU A 579 30.06 -53.98 19.03
CA LEU A 579 29.83 -55.09 19.96
C LEU A 579 29.55 -56.41 19.21
N GLU A 580 28.76 -56.36 18.15
CA GLU A 580 28.53 -57.53 17.28
C GLU A 580 29.81 -58.05 16.63
N GLN A 581 30.72 -57.14 16.26
CA GLN A 581 32.02 -57.53 15.72
C GLN A 581 32.89 -58.18 16.80
N GLU A 582 32.94 -57.61 18.02
CA GLU A 582 33.69 -58.19 19.15
C GLU A 582 33.16 -59.59 19.53
N ILE A 583 31.84 -59.79 19.52
CA ILE A 583 31.20 -61.10 19.73
C ILE A 583 31.64 -62.09 18.63
N ARG A 584 31.60 -61.68 17.36
CA ARG A 584 32.05 -62.52 16.23
C ARG A 584 33.54 -62.85 16.30
N GLU A 585 34.39 -61.94 16.75
CA GLU A 585 35.82 -62.17 16.94
C GLU A 585 36.08 -63.19 18.06
N LEU A 586 35.35 -63.09 19.18
CA LEU A 586 35.39 -64.06 20.27
C LEU A 586 34.97 -65.47 19.80
N GLU A 587 33.89 -65.58 19.02
CA GLU A 587 33.42 -66.87 18.48
C GLU A 587 34.45 -67.54 17.55
N ASN A 588 35.23 -66.73 16.82
CA ASN A 588 36.26 -67.22 15.90
C ASN A 588 37.64 -67.45 16.57
N THR A 589 37.77 -67.20 17.87
CA THR A 589 39.06 -67.34 18.55
C THR A 589 39.44 -68.82 18.71
N PRO A 590 40.61 -69.27 18.21
CA PRO A 590 40.99 -70.68 18.22
C PRO A 590 41.20 -71.23 19.64
N ARG A 591 40.92 -72.54 19.81
CA ARG A 591 40.82 -73.43 21.02
C ARG A 591 41.85 -73.31 22.19
N GLY A 592 42.55 -72.20 22.38
CA GLY A 592 43.52 -71.98 23.46
C GLY A 592 43.04 -71.08 24.62
N VAL A 593 41.89 -70.43 24.49
CA VAL A 593 41.32 -69.57 25.54
C VAL A 593 40.42 -70.40 26.47
N ASP A 594 40.46 -70.09 27.77
CA ASP A 594 39.62 -70.71 28.79
C ASP A 594 38.13 -70.53 28.43
N PRO A 595 37.38 -71.61 28.14
CA PRO A 595 36.01 -71.52 27.67
C PRO A 595 35.06 -70.85 28.67
N GLU A 596 35.34 -70.93 29.98
CA GLU A 596 34.52 -70.23 30.99
C GLU A 596 34.71 -68.71 30.92
N ALA A 597 35.95 -68.24 30.74
CA ALA A 597 36.24 -66.81 30.63
C ALA A 597 35.62 -66.22 29.35
N ALA A 598 35.74 -66.93 28.23
CA ALA A 598 35.14 -66.52 26.95
C ALA A 598 33.60 -66.46 27.03
N ALA A 599 32.95 -67.45 27.66
CA ALA A 599 31.50 -67.45 27.86
C ALA A 599 31.03 -66.29 28.75
N SER A 600 31.78 -65.95 29.80
CA SER A 600 31.44 -64.82 30.68
C SER A 600 31.52 -63.46 29.95
N LEU A 601 32.54 -63.27 29.11
CA LEU A 601 32.73 -62.08 28.29
C LEU A 601 31.63 -61.97 27.23
N GLN A 602 31.31 -63.08 26.57
CA GLN A 602 30.23 -63.14 25.59
C GLN A 602 28.88 -62.80 26.22
N ALA A 603 28.57 -63.32 27.42
CA ALA A 603 27.36 -62.99 28.15
C ALA A 603 27.30 -61.50 28.54
N GLY A 604 28.44 -60.91 28.92
CA GLY A 604 28.56 -59.48 29.19
C GLY A 604 28.25 -58.62 27.97
N TYR A 605 28.83 -58.98 26.82
CA TYR A 605 28.56 -58.28 25.56
C TYR A 605 27.12 -58.43 25.09
N GLN A 606 26.52 -59.62 25.23
CA GLN A 606 25.10 -59.83 24.90
C GLN A 606 24.17 -58.99 25.77
N ALA A 607 24.46 -58.87 27.08
CA ALA A 607 23.68 -58.02 27.97
C ALA A 607 23.80 -56.53 27.60
N GLU A 608 25.01 -56.05 27.27
CA GLU A 608 25.20 -54.66 26.82
C GLU A 608 24.50 -54.41 25.48
N LEU A 609 24.56 -55.37 24.56
CA LEU A 609 23.90 -55.30 23.25
C LEU A 609 22.38 -55.20 23.41
N GLN A 610 21.75 -56.05 24.23
CA GLN A 610 20.32 -55.96 24.56
C GLN A 610 19.95 -54.60 25.17
N GLN A 611 20.78 -54.08 26.08
CA GLN A 611 20.54 -52.77 26.69
C GLN A 611 20.57 -51.64 25.64
N ARG A 612 21.52 -51.69 24.69
CA ARG A 612 21.63 -50.68 23.63
C ARG A 612 20.53 -50.81 22.58
N GLU A 613 20.11 -52.03 22.22
CA GLU A 613 18.96 -52.27 21.35
C GLU A 613 17.67 -51.69 21.96
N THR A 614 17.44 -51.93 23.26
CA THR A 614 16.32 -51.34 24.00
C THR A 614 16.37 -49.81 23.93
N ARG A 615 17.56 -49.23 24.11
CA ARG A 615 17.75 -47.77 24.05
C ARG A 615 17.52 -47.19 22.66
N ILE A 616 17.89 -47.90 21.59
CA ILE A 616 17.58 -47.50 20.22
C ILE A 616 16.08 -47.53 19.96
N SER A 617 15.37 -48.55 20.46
CA SER A 617 13.90 -48.60 20.34
C SER A 617 13.28 -47.38 21.01
N GLU A 618 13.68 -47.05 22.24
CA GLU A 618 13.19 -45.87 22.95
C GLU A 618 13.48 -44.56 22.20
N LEU A 619 14.69 -44.41 21.62
CA LEU A 619 15.04 -43.24 20.82
C LEU A 619 14.25 -43.17 19.51
N THR A 620 13.96 -44.31 18.89
CA THR A 620 13.15 -44.39 17.67
C THR A 620 11.71 -43.97 17.96
N ASP A 621 11.14 -44.43 19.08
CA ASP A 621 9.82 -44.02 19.53
C ASP A 621 9.76 -42.51 19.83
N ARG A 622 10.80 -41.98 20.48
CA ARG A 622 10.91 -40.54 20.74
C ARG A 622 11.04 -39.74 19.44
N LEU A 623 11.88 -40.15 18.50
CA LEU A 623 12.01 -39.52 17.19
C LEU A 623 10.69 -39.47 16.44
N ASN A 624 9.95 -40.58 16.40
CA ASN A 624 8.63 -40.65 15.77
C ASN A 624 7.64 -39.69 16.45
N SER A 625 7.68 -39.61 17.79
CA SER A 625 6.82 -38.71 18.56
C SER A 625 7.17 -37.22 18.32
N THR A 626 8.45 -36.87 18.30
CA THR A 626 8.96 -35.53 18.01
C THR A 626 8.60 -35.13 16.59
N GLN A 627 8.80 -36.02 15.61
CA GLN A 627 8.45 -35.79 14.21
C GLN A 627 6.95 -35.57 14.02
N ALA A 628 6.10 -36.35 14.69
CA ALA A 628 4.65 -36.15 14.67
C ALA A 628 4.23 -34.81 15.30
N SER A 629 4.90 -34.39 16.39
CA SER A 629 4.65 -33.09 17.03
C SER A 629 5.07 -31.91 16.15
N LEU A 630 6.19 -32.06 15.42
CA LEU A 630 6.70 -31.07 14.48
C LEU A 630 5.72 -30.90 13.31
N ALA A 631 5.27 -32.00 12.69
CA ALA A 631 4.29 -31.98 11.61
C ALA A 631 2.99 -31.27 12.01
N ARG A 632 2.48 -31.53 13.23
CA ARG A 632 1.29 -30.84 13.76
C ARG A 632 1.52 -29.34 14.01
N THR A 633 2.75 -28.92 14.28
CA THR A 633 3.08 -27.51 14.51
C THR A 633 3.27 -26.79 13.18
N GLU A 634 3.87 -27.43 12.19
CA GLU A 634 3.95 -26.95 10.81
C GLU A 634 2.54 -26.81 10.19
N GLU A 635 1.64 -27.76 10.41
CA GLU A 635 0.24 -27.67 9.96
C GLU A 635 -0.51 -26.49 10.61
N ARG A 636 -0.28 -26.22 11.90
CA ARG A 636 -0.86 -25.06 12.59
C ARG A 636 -0.31 -23.75 12.02
N LEU A 637 1.00 -23.67 11.78
CA LEU A 637 1.65 -22.52 11.17
C LEU A 637 1.04 -22.19 9.80
N THR A 638 0.83 -23.20 8.95
CA THR A 638 0.19 -23.01 7.64
C THR A 638 -1.23 -22.47 7.78
N ARG A 639 -2.06 -23.05 8.66
CA ARG A 639 -3.43 -22.56 8.91
C ARG A 639 -3.47 -21.14 9.45
N SER A 640 -2.55 -20.77 10.34
CA SER A 640 -2.44 -19.41 10.87
C SER A 640 -1.97 -18.41 9.82
N GLN A 641 -1.12 -18.81 8.87
CA GLN A 641 -0.75 -17.99 7.72
C GLN A 641 -1.93 -17.76 6.78
N GLU A 642 -2.70 -18.80 6.47
CA GLU A 642 -3.93 -18.71 5.67
C GLU A 642 -4.96 -17.78 6.34
N GLN A 643 -5.18 -17.92 7.65
CA GLN A 643 -6.07 -17.04 8.42
C GLN A 643 -5.62 -15.58 8.37
N ARG A 644 -4.31 -15.31 8.47
CA ARG A 644 -3.78 -13.96 8.36
C ARG A 644 -4.04 -13.39 6.96
N GLN A 645 -3.77 -14.15 5.90
CA GLN A 645 -3.99 -13.71 4.53
C GLN A 645 -5.46 -13.38 4.27
N GLN A 646 -6.38 -14.25 4.70
CA GLN A 646 -7.82 -13.99 4.59
C GLN A 646 -8.22 -12.70 5.33
N LEU A 647 -7.67 -12.48 6.52
CA LEU A 647 -7.97 -11.29 7.31
C LEU A 647 -7.44 -10.01 6.64
N GLU A 648 -6.27 -10.06 6.01
CA GLU A 648 -5.70 -8.95 5.21
C GLU A 648 -6.57 -8.66 3.97
N GLU A 649 -7.11 -9.67 3.31
CA GLU A 649 -8.06 -9.51 2.21
C GLU A 649 -9.38 -8.86 2.66
N ASP A 650 -9.94 -9.33 3.79
CA ASP A 650 -11.16 -8.77 4.38
C ASP A 650 -10.94 -7.29 4.78
N LEU A 651 -9.77 -6.96 5.36
CA LEU A 651 -9.38 -5.59 5.70
C LEU A 651 -9.28 -4.72 4.45
N ASN A 652 -8.64 -5.20 3.39
CA ASN A 652 -8.53 -4.47 2.12
C ASN A 652 -9.91 -4.23 1.49
N ALA A 653 -10.80 -5.21 1.53
CA ALA A 653 -12.18 -5.06 1.08
C ALA A 653 -12.94 -3.99 1.90
N ALA A 654 -12.76 -3.98 3.22
CA ALA A 654 -13.34 -2.96 4.09
C ALA A 654 -12.78 -1.55 3.82
N VAL A 655 -11.48 -1.42 3.49
CA VAL A 655 -10.88 -0.15 3.07
C VAL A 655 -11.46 0.32 1.73
N ILE A 656 -11.60 -0.57 0.75
CA ILE A 656 -12.20 -0.24 -0.54
C ILE A 656 -13.65 0.21 -0.35
N GLU A 657 -14.43 -0.50 0.47
CA GLU A 657 -15.80 -0.11 0.80
C GLU A 657 -15.85 1.25 1.51
N LEU A 658 -14.92 1.50 2.44
CA LEU A 658 -14.82 2.79 3.12
C LEU A 658 -14.55 3.91 2.11
N VAL A 659 -13.63 3.68 1.16
CA VAL A 659 -13.33 4.63 0.09
C VAL A 659 -14.56 4.82 -0.81
N ASP A 660 -15.31 3.77 -1.15
CA ASP A 660 -16.53 3.85 -1.95
C ASP A 660 -17.64 4.61 -1.22
N VAL A 661 -17.85 4.39 0.08
CA VAL A 661 -18.83 5.13 0.89
C VAL A 661 -18.42 6.60 1.02
N VAL A 662 -17.12 6.88 1.14
CA VAL A 662 -16.57 8.25 1.20
C VAL A 662 -16.57 8.93 -0.18
N THR A 663 -16.42 8.19 -1.28
CA THR A 663 -16.38 8.74 -2.66
C THR A 663 -17.77 8.85 -3.30
N GLN A 664 -18.69 7.92 -3.03
CA GLN A 664 -20.13 8.06 -3.35
C GLN A 664 -20.76 9.29 -2.68
N ARG A 665 -20.11 9.82 -1.65
CA ARG A 665 -20.48 11.07 -1.00
C ARG A 665 -20.44 12.30 -1.93
N GLN A 666 -19.81 12.27 -3.13
CA GLN A 666 -19.39 13.52 -3.81
C GLN A 666 -19.57 13.60 -5.32
N GLY A 667 -20.55 14.41 -5.72
CA GLY A 667 -20.41 15.35 -6.83
C GLY A 667 -19.76 16.67 -6.40
N ASP A 668 -18.82 16.66 -5.46
CA ASP A 668 -18.22 17.88 -4.88
C ASP A 668 -16.68 17.82 -4.97
N GLU A 669 -16.12 18.49 -5.98
CA GLU A 669 -14.70 18.47 -6.42
C GLU A 669 -13.69 18.75 -5.29
N ARG A 670 -14.13 19.38 -4.20
CA ARG A 670 -13.31 19.80 -3.05
C ARG A 670 -12.69 18.63 -2.30
N TYR A 671 -13.42 17.54 -2.14
CA TYR A 671 -12.93 16.38 -1.41
C TYR A 671 -12.16 15.41 -2.30
N THR A 672 -12.45 15.36 -3.61
CA THR A 672 -11.60 14.65 -4.57
C THR A 672 -10.20 15.29 -4.63
N ALA A 673 -10.13 16.62 -4.57
CA ALA A 673 -8.87 17.34 -4.43
C ALA A 673 -8.17 17.01 -3.10
N LEU A 674 -8.92 16.97 -1.99
CA LEU A 674 -8.40 16.60 -0.67
C LEU A 674 -7.85 15.16 -0.64
N ALA A 675 -8.56 14.20 -1.24
CA ALA A 675 -8.17 12.79 -1.31
C ALA A 675 -6.92 12.59 -2.17
N ARG A 676 -6.82 13.27 -3.33
CA ARG A 676 -5.58 13.26 -4.14
C ARG A 676 -4.40 13.87 -3.39
N ASN A 677 -4.63 14.98 -2.68
CA ASN A 677 -3.60 15.61 -1.87
C ASN A 677 -3.17 14.69 -0.73
N TYR A 678 -4.09 13.97 -0.09
CA TYR A 678 -3.81 13.00 0.96
C TYR A 678 -2.99 11.80 0.46
N VAL A 679 -3.35 11.21 -0.68
CA VAL A 679 -2.59 10.08 -1.28
C VAL A 679 -1.16 10.51 -1.65
N ASN A 680 -1.00 11.68 -2.26
CA ASN A 680 0.31 12.24 -2.59
C ASN A 680 1.13 12.56 -1.33
N TYR A 681 0.48 13.03 -0.28
CA TYR A 681 1.07 13.26 1.03
C TYR A 681 1.55 11.95 1.68
N GLN A 682 0.70 10.92 1.72
CA GLN A 682 1.02 9.62 2.30
C GLN A 682 2.25 8.98 1.63
N SER A 683 2.29 8.96 0.29
CA SER A 683 3.42 8.42 -0.47
C SER A 683 4.74 9.14 -0.16
N ARG A 684 4.70 10.47 -0.04
CA ARG A 684 5.89 11.27 0.33
C ARG A 684 6.31 11.05 1.78
N LEU A 685 5.35 10.95 2.70
CA LEU A 685 5.62 10.68 4.11
C LEU A 685 6.27 9.31 4.29
N GLU A 686 5.73 8.29 3.63
CA GLU A 686 6.24 6.92 3.67
C GLU A 686 7.63 6.79 3.05
N SER A 687 7.90 7.52 1.95
CA SER A 687 9.25 7.65 1.37
C SER A 687 10.25 8.27 2.35
N LEU A 688 9.84 9.25 3.15
CA LEU A 688 10.73 9.93 4.10
C LEU A 688 10.96 9.07 5.35
N ILE A 689 9.92 8.40 5.86
CA ILE A 689 10.05 7.46 6.98
C ILE A 689 10.96 6.28 6.61
N SER A 690 10.81 5.74 5.39
CA SER A 690 11.64 4.64 4.90
C SER A 690 13.11 5.01 4.68
N GLY A 691 13.42 6.31 4.54
CA GLY A 691 14.79 6.81 4.42
C GLY A 691 15.62 6.62 5.70
N GLY A 692 14.98 6.53 6.86
CA GLY A 692 15.58 6.13 8.14
C GLY A 692 16.64 7.07 8.73
N SER A 693 16.99 8.18 8.06
CA SER A 693 17.96 9.14 8.58
C SER A 693 17.31 10.20 9.48
N PRO A 694 18.02 10.76 10.48
CA PRO A 694 17.51 11.86 11.31
C PRO A 694 17.12 13.12 10.50
N SER A 695 17.65 13.28 9.28
CA SER A 695 17.24 14.34 8.37
C SER A 695 15.91 14.03 7.69
N ASP A 696 15.62 12.75 7.40
CA ASP A 696 14.39 12.36 6.72
C ASP A 696 13.20 12.38 7.68
N PHE A 697 13.42 12.05 8.95
CA PHE A 697 12.40 12.23 9.99
C PHE A 697 12.02 13.71 10.19
N ARG A 698 13.00 14.64 10.18
CA ARG A 698 12.70 16.08 10.22
C ARG A 698 11.91 16.56 9.00
N LYS A 699 12.24 16.07 7.81
CA LYS A 699 11.47 16.38 6.59
C LYS A 699 10.07 15.77 6.62
N ALA A 700 9.91 14.57 7.17
CA ALA A 700 8.62 13.94 7.37
C ALA A 700 7.76 14.78 8.32
N GLU A 701 8.35 15.29 9.40
CA GLU A 701 7.71 16.20 10.35
C GLU A 701 7.31 17.54 9.70
N GLU A 702 8.20 18.16 8.91
CA GLU A 702 7.88 19.38 8.15
C GLU A 702 6.75 19.14 7.14
N LEU A 703 6.76 18.00 6.44
CA LEU A 703 5.72 17.62 5.49
C LEU A 703 4.37 17.44 6.20
N LEU A 704 4.37 16.74 7.35
CA LEU A 704 3.20 16.52 8.21
C LEU A 704 2.62 17.86 8.69
N ASN A 705 3.48 18.75 9.18
CA ASN A 705 3.09 20.09 9.62
C ASN A 705 2.57 20.96 8.47
N SER A 706 3.14 20.84 7.26
CA SER A 706 2.67 21.58 6.08
C SER A 706 1.27 21.14 5.63
N PHE A 707 1.02 19.83 5.65
CA PHE A 707 -0.27 19.25 5.29
C PHE A 707 -1.38 19.70 6.26
N TYR A 708 -1.11 19.71 7.57
CA TYR A 708 -2.08 20.21 8.55
C TYR A 708 -2.35 21.71 8.47
N ARG A 709 -1.47 22.49 7.85
CA ARG A 709 -1.67 23.93 7.63
C ARG A 709 -2.44 24.25 6.36
N GLU A 710 -2.67 23.28 5.47
CA GLU A 710 -3.49 23.52 4.28
C GLU A 710 -4.91 23.92 4.69
N GLN A 711 -5.39 25.03 4.12
CA GLN A 711 -6.69 25.61 4.47
C GLN A 711 -7.85 24.62 4.25
N ALA A 712 -7.75 23.77 3.21
CA ALA A 712 -8.72 22.73 2.93
C ALA A 712 -8.78 21.66 4.05
N ILE A 713 -7.63 21.27 4.61
CA ILE A 713 -7.53 20.32 5.71
C ILE A 713 -8.10 20.92 7.00
N ARG A 714 -7.76 22.18 7.30
CA ARG A 714 -8.29 22.90 8.48
C ARG A 714 -9.80 23.11 8.44
N GLN A 715 -10.37 23.30 7.26
CA GLN A 715 -11.81 23.45 7.08
C GLN A 715 -12.56 22.14 7.31
N VAL A 716 -11.97 21.00 6.95
CA VAL A 716 -12.59 19.68 7.12
C VAL A 716 -12.32 19.12 8.52
N PHE A 717 -11.13 19.36 9.08
CA PHE A 717 -10.69 18.85 10.38
C PHE A 717 -10.08 19.96 11.26
N PRO A 718 -10.90 20.85 11.85
CA PRO A 718 -10.44 22.04 12.54
C PRO A 718 -9.57 21.76 13.78
N ASN A 719 -9.66 20.56 14.37
CA ASN A 719 -8.95 20.18 15.59
C ASN A 719 -7.72 19.29 15.34
N LEU A 720 -7.38 18.99 14.07
CA LEU A 720 -6.35 18.01 13.72
C LEU A 720 -4.93 18.46 14.11
N GLU A 721 -4.68 19.77 14.06
CA GLU A 721 -3.41 20.39 14.48
C GLU A 721 -3.17 20.22 16.00
N GLU A 722 -4.24 20.29 16.80
CA GLU A 722 -4.19 20.06 18.25
C GLU A 722 -3.92 18.58 18.57
N TYR A 723 -4.56 17.65 17.86
CA TYR A 723 -4.32 16.21 18.02
C TYR A 723 -2.91 15.79 17.60
N SER A 724 -2.42 16.30 16.46
CA SER A 724 -1.03 16.06 16.00
C SER A 724 -0.01 16.53 17.03
N SER A 725 -0.21 17.72 17.59
CA SER A 725 0.69 18.29 18.60
C SER A 725 0.74 17.41 19.86
N ARG A 726 -0.41 16.91 20.34
CA ARG A 726 -0.47 16.01 21.50
C ARG A 726 0.17 14.65 21.27
N ILE A 727 0.07 14.11 20.04
CA ILE A 727 0.73 12.85 19.67
C ILE A 727 2.25 13.02 19.59
N MET A 728 2.73 14.15 19.04
CA MET A 728 4.17 14.44 19.01
C MET A 728 4.73 14.63 20.42
N GLU A 729 4.06 15.39 21.28
CA GLU A 729 4.43 15.53 22.70
C GLU A 729 4.49 14.17 23.39
N GLY A 730 3.48 13.31 23.21
CA GLY A 730 3.48 11.97 23.78
C GLY A 730 4.57 11.04 23.24
N ARG A 731 4.98 11.18 21.96
CA ARG A 731 6.12 10.40 21.40
C ARG A 731 7.46 10.90 21.93
N ILE A 732 7.62 12.20 22.15
CA ILE A 732 8.83 12.76 22.77
C ILE A 732 8.93 12.27 24.21
N GLU A 733 7.84 12.33 24.99
CA GLU A 733 7.80 11.78 26.35
C GLU A 733 8.13 10.27 26.39
N ALA A 734 7.53 9.47 25.49
CA ALA A 734 7.81 8.03 25.42
C ALA A 734 9.25 7.70 24.99
N ALA A 735 9.82 8.47 24.05
CA ALA A 735 11.20 8.29 23.62
C ALA A 735 12.20 8.70 24.72
N GLU A 736 11.89 9.75 25.48
CA GLU A 736 12.67 10.12 26.66
C GLU A 736 12.62 9.04 27.75
N GLU A 737 11.45 8.43 27.97
CA GLU A 737 11.29 7.35 28.94
C GLU A 737 12.05 6.07 28.52
N GLN A 738 12.00 5.72 27.22
CA GLN A 738 12.78 4.60 26.67
C GLN A 738 14.29 4.86 26.74
N ALA A 739 14.76 6.06 26.39
CA ALA A 739 16.17 6.42 26.49
C ALA A 739 16.66 6.39 27.94
N LYS A 740 15.85 6.84 28.90
CA LYS A 740 16.14 6.67 30.34
C LYS A 740 16.29 5.20 30.69
N GLU A 741 15.36 4.34 30.27
CA GLU A 741 15.41 2.89 30.55
C GLU A 741 16.64 2.20 29.93
N GLU A 742 17.01 2.56 28.70
CA GLU A 742 18.21 2.05 28.03
C GLU A 742 19.49 2.45 28.76
N VAL A 743 19.60 3.71 29.18
CA VAL A 743 20.74 4.22 29.99
C VAL A 743 20.81 3.49 31.33
N PHE A 744 19.68 3.25 31.99
CA PHE A 744 19.65 2.49 33.25
C PHE A 744 19.98 1.01 33.06
N SER A 745 19.56 0.39 31.94
CA SER A 745 19.91 -0.99 31.60
C SER A 745 21.42 -1.13 31.32
N ALA A 746 22.00 -0.16 30.60
CA ALA A 746 23.43 -0.11 30.31
C ALA A 746 24.24 0.12 31.59
N ALA A 747 23.78 1.02 32.47
CA ALA A 747 24.39 1.26 33.77
C ALA A 747 24.36 0.00 34.66
N ARG A 748 23.24 -0.73 34.72
CA ARG A 748 23.16 -2.03 35.42
C ARG A 748 24.11 -3.06 34.83
N LYS A 749 24.20 -3.14 33.50
CA LYS A 749 25.11 -4.07 32.81
C LYS A 749 26.58 -3.77 33.09
N TYR A 750 26.96 -2.49 33.18
CA TYR A 750 28.33 -2.07 33.52
C TYR A 750 28.66 -2.19 35.01
N ALA A 751 27.67 -2.08 35.89
CA ALA A 751 27.85 -2.20 37.35
C ALA A 751 28.17 -3.64 37.82
N GLY A 752 27.77 -4.67 37.05
CA GLY A 752 27.91 -6.06 37.48
C GLY A 752 27.08 -6.39 38.73
N GLU A 753 27.52 -7.35 39.54
CA GLU A 753 26.85 -7.76 40.79
C GLU A 753 27.17 -6.86 42.00
N ASP A 754 27.81 -5.70 41.82
CA ASP A 754 28.16 -4.81 42.93
C ASP A 754 26.90 -4.14 43.51
N GLU A 755 26.46 -4.66 44.66
CA GLU A 755 25.22 -4.28 45.35
C GLU A 755 25.19 -2.78 45.72
N LEU A 756 26.35 -2.16 45.97
CA LEU A 756 26.44 -0.72 46.27
C LEU A 756 26.21 0.14 45.04
N VAL A 757 26.71 -0.30 43.88
CA VAL A 757 26.53 0.41 42.60
C VAL A 757 25.09 0.26 42.11
N LEU A 758 24.50 -0.93 42.24
CA LEU A 758 23.08 -1.16 41.90
C LEU A 758 22.13 -0.30 42.74
N ARG A 759 22.35 -0.20 44.06
CA ARG A 759 21.57 0.71 44.92
C ARG A 759 21.74 2.19 44.58
N ALA A 760 22.94 2.59 44.14
CA ALA A 760 23.18 3.96 43.71
C ALA A 760 22.44 4.28 42.41
N ILE A 761 22.44 3.34 41.45
CA ILE A 761 21.69 3.44 40.18
C ILE A 761 20.18 3.52 40.45
N GLU A 762 19.64 2.69 41.35
CA GLU A 762 18.22 2.74 41.73
C GLU A 762 17.84 4.05 42.42
N LYS A 763 18.71 4.58 43.30
CA LYS A 763 18.47 5.87 43.95
C LYS A 763 18.51 7.05 42.97
N ILE A 764 19.34 6.96 41.93
CA ILE A 764 19.38 7.95 40.84
C ILE A 764 18.11 7.84 39.98
N ARG A 765 17.62 6.63 39.69
CA ARG A 765 16.33 6.40 39.01
C ARG A 765 15.18 7.02 39.79
N ASP A 766 15.11 6.78 41.10
CA ASP A 766 14.06 7.33 41.98
C ASP A 766 14.10 8.86 42.08
N LEU A 767 15.28 9.47 41.96
CA LEU A 767 15.43 10.93 41.93
C LEU A 767 15.02 11.50 40.57
N ALA A 768 15.42 10.85 39.48
CA ALA A 768 15.08 11.25 38.11
C ALA A 768 13.60 11.04 37.75
N GLN A 769 12.85 10.24 38.52
CA GLN A 769 11.39 10.09 38.41
C GLN A 769 10.61 11.11 39.27
N LYS A 770 11.29 11.84 40.16
CA LYS A 770 10.68 12.86 41.03
C LYS A 770 10.87 14.29 40.54
N GLU A 771 11.86 14.52 39.68
CA GLU A 771 11.99 15.72 38.84
C GLU A 771 11.15 15.54 37.58
#